data_AF-A0A418RPJ2-F1
#
_entry.id   AF-A0A418RPJ2-F1
#
_cell.length_a   1.000
_cell.length_b   1.000
_cell.length_c   1.000
_cell.angle_alpha   90.00
_cell.angle_beta   90.00
_cell.angle_gamma   90.00
#
_symmetry.space_group_name_H-M   'P 1'
#
loop_
_entity.id
_entity.type
_entity.pdbx_description
1 polymer ?
#
loop_
_entity_poly.entity_id
_entity_poly.type
_entity_poly.pdbx_seq_one_letter_code
_entity_poly.pdbx_strand_id
1 'polypeptide(L)'
;MQNQQTCTIDGNQAAATVAHKLNEVIAIYPITPSSNMGEWADEWSSRGQVNLWGTVPQVTEMQSEAGAAGAIHGALQAGAMATTFTASQGLLLMLPNMYKIAGELTPTVFHIAARSLACQGLSIFGDHSDVMSARMTGFGMLCSNSPQEVLDFALIAHAAALESRIPLMHFFDGFRTSHEVAKITTFDDAVMRAMINEAWVTAHRNRALTPDKPILRGTAQNPDVYFQARESVNPYYQAMPSIVQKAMNRFAELTGRSYKLFEYVGSPVAERVIIIMGSGAETVAETMDYLNQQGEMVGLLKVRLYRPFDAERLIVALPVSCRKIAVLDRTKEPGADGEPLYKDVLTALAQDYSSDTAKFSVLPKVVGGRYGLSSKEFTPGMIKAIYDELQNEHPKNHFTIGIHDDVSHTSLTWDASYRNDVHTDTFQVMFYGLGSDGTVSANKNTIKIIGTETDLNAQGYFVYDSKKSGAITVSHLRFGPKPIRSTYLIAENDANFIGCHQTIFLLRYDMLANAAENAVFLLNSPEPVEQVWASLPAKMQQQMITKKIRFYVIDGYAVAEKSGMGKRINTIMQTCFFAISGVLPQVEAIAAIKKAVEKTYGKKGQRIVELNFKAIDETLASLKEVPLPMSVTSLFDIKPKIIYTAPDFVKRVTGQIIAGYGDALPVSVMPVDGTFPTGTAAFEKRNLALEIPVWETDLCTQCGKCAMVCPHSVIRSKIFATDAVVGAPETFKHVPMLGKDFPAGLSISYQVAPEDCTGCTLCVDICPIRDKSNASRKALNMQSQPPLRVAEKANWDYFLTLPEYDRRLLKTNTIKGAMVLQPLFEFSGACVGCGETPYIKLASQLFGDRMMIANATGCSSIYGGNLPTTPWTKNTEGRGPAWSNSLFEDNAEFGLGMRIALDKQNAYAKELLVMHQEQLGHDFVESLLNADQSDEAGIHEQRERVALLKDRLTSEMQFQVPTAQTLLELADSLSKKSVWIIGGDGWAYDIGFGGVDHVLASGRNVNILVLDTEVYSNTGGQTSKSTPLGAVAKFSAGGKSTAKKDLALLAMDYSHVYVAHVAYAGKDIQTLNAFLEAEAHDGPSIIIAYAPCIAHGVDLSNNHRQQNLAVKSGHWPLFRFDPSKAKVGKNPMKLDSAEPSIPYRDFIKTETRFSMLWQTHPEAAERFLEQAQQDVKNRYRYYKQLSELEWTESTSVSAVKAQLKMDSTKETDNG
;
A
#
# COMPACT_ATOMS: atom_id res chain seq x y z
N MET A 1 42.78 -16.72 10.28
CA MET A 1 41.43 -16.52 9.73
C MET A 1 40.49 -16.36 10.91
N GLN A 2 40.03 -15.13 11.20
CA GLN A 2 38.95 -14.92 12.19
C GLN A 2 37.67 -15.56 11.62
N ASN A 3 36.88 -16.26 12.43
CA ASN A 3 35.58 -16.79 12.02
C ASN A 3 34.72 -15.64 11.46
N GLN A 4 34.44 -15.64 10.16
CA GLN A 4 33.56 -14.65 9.54
C GLN A 4 32.14 -14.81 10.09
N GLN A 5 31.65 -13.78 10.77
CA GLN A 5 30.31 -13.78 11.33
C GLN A 5 29.29 -13.49 10.22
N THR A 6 28.32 -14.39 10.03
CA THR A 6 27.25 -14.24 9.04
C THR A 6 25.89 -14.01 9.70
N CYS A 7 24.96 -13.38 8.99
CA CYS A 7 23.57 -13.25 9.41
C CYS A 7 22.62 -13.30 8.21
N THR A 8 21.32 -13.54 8.46
CA THR A 8 20.29 -13.62 7.41
C THR A 8 19.27 -12.50 7.59
N ILE A 9 19.43 -11.41 6.85
CA ILE A 9 18.63 -10.18 6.95
C ILE A 9 18.30 -9.62 5.56
N ASP A 10 17.40 -8.65 5.48
CA ASP A 10 17.09 -7.92 4.24
C ASP A 10 17.91 -6.63 4.09
N GLY A 11 17.87 -6.02 2.90
CA GLY A 11 18.58 -4.76 2.63
C GLY A 11 18.15 -3.62 3.55
N ASN A 12 16.86 -3.50 3.88
CA ASN A 12 16.39 -2.48 4.82
C ASN A 12 17.04 -2.64 6.21
N GLN A 13 17.06 -3.86 6.77
CA GLN A 13 17.69 -4.10 8.06
C GLN A 13 19.21 -3.87 8.01
N ALA A 14 19.86 -4.20 6.89
CA ALA A 14 21.29 -3.93 6.67
C ALA A 14 21.61 -2.43 6.72
N ALA A 15 20.85 -1.59 6.00
CA ALA A 15 21.03 -0.13 6.02
C ALA A 15 20.75 0.46 7.40
N ALA A 16 19.63 0.06 8.03
CA ALA A 16 19.25 0.54 9.35
C ALA A 16 20.30 0.24 10.42
N THR A 17 20.94 -0.93 10.36
CA THR A 17 21.97 -1.36 11.33
C THR A 17 23.12 -0.35 11.40
N VAL A 18 23.62 0.10 10.25
CA VAL A 18 24.70 1.10 10.19
C VAL A 18 24.18 2.49 10.53
N ALA A 19 23.01 2.88 9.99
CA ALA A 19 22.41 4.19 10.22
C ALA A 19 22.17 4.45 11.73
N HIS A 20 21.65 3.45 12.46
CA HIS A 20 21.44 3.52 13.91
C HIS A 20 22.75 3.66 14.69
N LYS A 21 23.79 2.93 14.28
CA LYS A 21 25.09 2.96 14.96
C LYS A 21 25.85 4.25 14.76
N LEU A 22 25.65 4.97 13.66
CA LEU A 22 26.45 6.14 13.27
C LEU A 22 25.72 7.49 13.40
N ASN A 23 24.52 7.53 13.98
CA ASN A 23 23.76 8.77 14.11
C ASN A 23 23.23 8.98 15.54
N GLU A 24 23.00 10.24 15.87
CA GLU A 24 22.41 10.70 17.13
C GLU A 24 20.93 11.04 16.94
N VAL A 25 20.55 11.53 15.75
CA VAL A 25 19.17 11.91 15.40
C VAL A 25 18.73 11.16 14.15
N ILE A 26 17.52 10.61 14.16
CA ILE A 26 16.92 9.90 13.04
C ILE A 26 15.50 10.46 12.84
N ALA A 27 15.34 11.43 11.95
CA ALA A 27 14.03 11.99 11.63
C ALA A 27 13.41 11.24 10.44
N ILE A 28 12.16 10.81 10.57
CA ILE A 28 11.54 9.83 9.65
C ILE A 28 10.10 10.20 9.30
N TYR A 29 9.63 9.61 8.21
CA TYR A 29 8.21 9.49 7.85
C TYR A 29 8.01 8.17 7.09
N PRO A 30 6.90 7.44 7.28
CA PRO A 30 6.74 6.13 6.67
C PRO A 30 6.32 6.18 5.21
N ILE A 31 7.13 5.59 4.34
CA ILE A 31 6.78 5.32 2.95
C ILE A 31 7.35 3.97 2.49
N THR A 32 6.48 3.09 1.99
CA THR A 32 6.88 1.80 1.40
C THR A 32 7.80 2.05 0.19
N PRO A 33 8.89 1.28 -0.01
CA PRO A 33 9.40 0.17 0.79
C PRO A 33 10.44 0.54 1.86
N SER A 34 10.62 1.83 2.19
CA SER A 34 11.66 2.31 3.13
C SER A 34 11.27 2.23 4.61
N SER A 35 9.97 2.14 4.93
CA SER A 35 9.45 2.23 6.32
C SER A 35 10.15 1.30 7.32
N ASN A 36 10.49 0.07 6.91
CA ASN A 36 11.13 -0.91 7.81
C ASN A 36 12.45 -0.39 8.40
N MET A 37 13.18 0.47 7.69
CA MET A 37 14.43 1.04 8.21
C MET A 37 14.18 1.92 9.44
N GLY A 38 13.19 2.80 9.38
CA GLY A 38 12.78 3.62 10.53
C GLY A 38 12.20 2.78 11.66
N GLU A 39 11.49 1.70 11.32
CA GLU A 39 10.86 0.82 12.31
C GLU A 39 11.90 0.09 13.15
N TRP A 40 12.96 -0.42 12.50
CA TRP A 40 14.09 -1.02 13.20
C TRP A 40 14.81 -0.02 14.10
N ALA A 41 15.06 1.20 13.60
CA ALA A 41 15.71 2.25 14.38
C ALA A 41 14.89 2.63 15.64
N ASP A 42 13.57 2.75 15.50
CA ASP A 42 12.67 3.03 16.64
C ASP A 42 12.68 1.88 17.66
N GLU A 43 12.54 0.64 17.20
CA GLU A 43 12.54 -0.55 18.06
C GLU A 43 13.86 -0.72 18.84
N TRP A 44 15.00 -0.44 18.20
CA TRP A 44 16.30 -0.49 18.85
C TRP A 44 16.49 0.65 19.84
N SER A 45 16.06 1.86 19.49
CA SER A 45 16.10 3.02 20.38
C SER A 45 15.23 2.82 21.63
N SER A 46 14.01 2.30 21.46
CA SER A 46 13.09 2.03 22.57
C SER A 46 13.62 0.95 23.53
N ARG A 47 14.53 0.08 23.07
CA ARG A 47 15.21 -0.93 23.89
C ARG A 47 16.51 -0.40 24.54
N GLY A 48 16.83 0.88 24.36
CA GLY A 48 18.06 1.48 24.88
C GLY A 48 19.33 1.04 24.13
N GLN A 49 19.22 0.57 22.89
CA GLN A 49 20.38 0.18 22.11
C GLN A 49 21.19 1.42 21.71
N VAL A 50 22.41 1.50 22.23
CA VAL A 50 23.31 2.63 22.00
C VAL A 50 23.98 2.61 20.62
N ASN A 51 24.29 3.80 20.13
CA ASN A 51 25.12 4.05 18.96
C ASN A 51 26.61 3.91 19.31
N LEU A 52 27.49 4.22 18.35
CA LEU A 52 28.94 4.10 18.50
C LEU A 52 29.53 5.00 19.61
N TRP A 53 28.84 6.08 19.98
CA TRP A 53 29.28 7.02 21.02
C TRP A 53 28.60 6.77 22.38
N GLY A 54 27.86 5.66 22.52
CA GLY A 54 27.27 5.26 23.80
C GLY A 54 25.98 5.98 24.17
N THR A 55 25.39 6.75 23.26
CA THR A 55 24.06 7.36 23.43
C THR A 55 23.01 6.60 22.63
N VAL A 56 21.74 6.67 23.05
CA VAL A 56 20.62 6.08 22.31
C VAL A 56 20.18 7.07 21.23
N PRO A 57 20.14 6.68 19.94
CA PRO A 57 19.62 7.57 18.89
C PRO A 57 18.20 8.06 19.17
N GLN A 58 17.95 9.34 18.89
CA GLN A 58 16.63 9.93 18.98
C GLN A 58 15.89 9.75 17.66
N VAL A 59 14.94 8.82 17.62
CA VAL A 59 14.04 8.64 16.47
C VAL A 59 12.86 9.60 16.62
N THR A 60 12.57 10.37 15.57
CA THR A 60 11.47 11.35 15.59
C THR A 60 10.67 11.26 14.30
N GLU A 61 9.41 10.87 14.42
CA GLU A 61 8.46 10.93 13.31
C GLU A 61 7.98 12.37 13.09
N MET A 62 7.98 12.81 11.83
CA MET A 62 7.46 14.11 11.42
C MET A 62 6.08 13.98 10.77
N GLN A 63 5.45 15.09 10.39
CA GLN A 63 4.15 15.07 9.71
C GLN A 63 4.21 14.65 8.24
N SER A 64 5.39 14.72 7.63
CA SER A 64 5.69 14.38 6.24
C SER A 64 7.19 14.29 6.04
N GLU A 65 7.63 13.77 4.89
CA GLU A 65 9.04 13.75 4.50
C GLU A 65 9.62 15.17 4.35
N ALA A 66 8.83 16.16 3.94
CA ALA A 66 9.25 17.56 3.93
C ALA A 66 9.64 18.04 5.35
N GLY A 67 8.82 17.66 6.34
CA GLY A 67 9.10 17.92 7.76
C GLY A 67 10.34 17.17 8.24
N ALA A 68 10.50 15.89 7.86
CA ALA A 68 11.69 15.10 8.18
C ALA A 68 12.96 15.71 7.61
N ALA A 69 12.96 16.14 6.35
CA ALA A 69 14.12 16.79 5.74
C ALA A 69 14.49 18.12 6.43
N GLY A 70 13.49 18.91 6.82
CA GLY A 70 13.71 20.13 7.61
C GLY A 70 14.26 19.85 9.00
N ALA A 71 13.76 18.82 9.69
CA ALA A 71 14.26 18.40 10.99
C ALA A 71 15.70 17.89 10.93
N ILE A 72 16.05 17.11 9.91
CA ILE A 72 17.45 16.71 9.65
C ILE A 72 18.33 17.92 9.40
N HIS A 73 17.89 18.83 8.53
CA HIS A 73 18.64 20.05 8.26
C HIS A 73 18.92 20.82 9.56
N GLY A 74 17.90 21.03 10.41
CA GLY A 74 18.07 21.68 11.72
C GLY A 74 19.02 20.94 12.67
N ALA A 75 18.88 19.62 12.79
CA ALA A 75 19.73 18.79 13.65
C ALA A 75 21.21 18.85 13.24
N LEU A 76 21.47 18.79 11.93
CA LEU A 76 22.82 18.89 11.39
C LEU A 76 23.43 20.28 11.62
N GLN A 77 22.63 21.35 11.48
CA GLN A 77 23.08 22.71 11.78
C GLN A 77 23.39 22.91 13.27
N ALA A 78 22.73 22.17 14.16
CA ALA A 78 23.03 22.13 15.59
C ALA A 78 24.22 21.21 15.94
N GLY A 79 24.87 20.59 14.95
CA GLY A 79 26.08 19.77 15.14
C GLY A 79 25.84 18.30 15.48
N ALA A 80 24.59 17.84 15.47
CA ALA A 80 24.29 16.42 15.66
C ALA A 80 24.58 15.63 14.38
N MET A 81 24.97 14.37 14.53
CA MET A 81 24.96 13.39 13.44
C MET A 81 23.52 12.95 13.18
N ALA A 82 23.04 13.14 11.96
CA ALA A 82 21.64 12.86 11.62
C ALA A 82 21.49 12.10 10.29
N THR A 83 20.43 11.30 10.18
CA THR A 83 20.11 10.48 8.99
C THR A 83 18.59 10.35 8.82
N THR A 84 18.16 9.96 7.62
CA THR A 84 16.75 9.65 7.33
C THR A 84 16.61 8.46 6.38
N PHE A 85 15.37 7.98 6.24
CA PHE A 85 14.96 6.88 5.36
C PHE A 85 13.76 7.36 4.52
N THR A 86 13.80 7.19 3.20
CA THR A 86 12.67 7.56 2.33
C THR A 86 12.70 6.84 0.98
N ALA A 87 11.72 7.10 0.12
CA ALA A 87 11.58 6.60 -1.25
C ALA A 87 10.55 7.43 -2.04
N SER A 88 10.55 7.36 -3.37
CA SER A 88 9.47 7.84 -4.26
C SER A 88 9.00 9.27 -3.95
N GLN A 89 7.69 9.48 -3.77
CA GLN A 89 7.08 10.77 -3.44
C GLN A 89 7.71 11.42 -2.21
N GLY A 90 8.10 10.62 -1.22
CA GLY A 90 8.76 11.11 -0.02
C GLY A 90 10.09 11.79 -0.32
N LEU A 91 10.90 11.23 -1.23
CA LEU A 91 12.15 11.86 -1.67
C LEU A 91 11.88 13.19 -2.41
N LEU A 92 10.82 13.28 -3.22
CA LEU A 92 10.44 14.52 -3.89
C LEU A 92 10.16 15.65 -2.90
N LEU A 93 9.46 15.34 -1.79
CA LEU A 93 9.18 16.29 -0.72
C LEU A 93 10.45 16.74 0.04
N MET A 94 11.55 15.98 -0.04
CA MET A 94 12.82 16.34 0.58
C MET A 94 13.71 17.26 -0.29
N LEU A 95 13.47 17.33 -1.61
CA LEU A 95 14.34 18.04 -2.55
C LEU A 95 14.69 19.48 -2.12
N PRO A 96 13.76 20.32 -1.64
CA PRO A 96 14.10 21.69 -1.25
C PRO A 96 15.16 21.75 -0.13
N ASN A 97 15.07 20.86 0.86
CA ASN A 97 16.05 20.80 1.94
C ASN A 97 17.36 20.14 1.50
N MET A 98 17.33 19.21 0.54
CA MET A 98 18.56 18.62 0.00
C MET A 98 19.47 19.67 -0.64
N TYR A 99 18.92 20.62 -1.40
CA TYR A 99 19.72 21.75 -1.91
C TYR A 99 20.39 22.56 -0.79
N LYS A 100 19.68 22.78 0.32
CA LYS A 100 20.21 23.52 1.48
C LYS A 100 21.32 22.74 2.19
N ILE A 101 21.08 21.46 2.49
CA ILE A 101 22.05 20.60 3.18
C ILE A 101 23.36 20.47 2.36
N ALA A 102 23.25 20.26 1.04
CA ALA A 102 24.40 20.19 0.15
C ALA A 102 25.11 21.53 -0.03
N GLY A 103 24.35 22.62 -0.25
CA GLY A 103 24.89 23.96 -0.39
C GLY A 103 25.64 24.46 0.86
N GLU A 104 25.28 23.95 2.03
CA GLU A 104 25.93 24.28 3.30
C GLU A 104 27.06 23.30 3.68
N LEU A 105 27.44 22.37 2.79
CA LEU A 105 28.51 21.38 2.98
C LEU A 105 28.36 20.65 4.31
N THR A 106 27.19 20.05 4.54
CA THR A 106 26.86 19.41 5.80
C THR A 106 26.78 17.89 5.63
N PRO A 107 27.62 17.11 6.33
CA PRO A 107 27.69 15.67 6.14
C PRO A 107 26.44 14.97 6.71
N THR A 108 25.79 14.16 5.88
CA THR A 108 24.68 13.27 6.26
C THR A 108 24.55 12.18 5.21
N VAL A 109 23.89 11.08 5.56
CA VAL A 109 23.51 10.05 4.59
C VAL A 109 21.99 9.89 4.59
N PHE A 110 21.37 9.94 3.41
CA PHE A 110 19.97 9.59 3.22
C PHE A 110 19.92 8.19 2.62
N HIS A 111 19.20 7.28 3.26
CA HIS A 111 19.08 5.90 2.82
C HIS A 111 17.78 5.70 2.03
N ILE A 112 17.90 5.41 0.73
CA ILE A 112 16.76 5.40 -0.20
C ILE A 112 16.51 3.99 -0.72
N ALA A 113 15.32 3.45 -0.44
CA ALA A 113 14.84 2.24 -1.10
C ALA A 113 14.13 2.64 -2.40
N ALA A 114 14.92 2.86 -3.47
CA ALA A 114 14.52 3.52 -4.71
C ALA A 114 13.24 2.92 -5.32
N ARG A 115 12.26 3.77 -5.60
CA ARG A 115 10.88 3.38 -5.95
C ARG A 115 10.30 4.29 -7.06
N SER A 116 9.45 3.70 -7.90
CA SER A 116 8.66 4.40 -8.91
C SER A 116 7.93 5.63 -8.38
N LEU A 117 7.94 6.71 -9.16
CA LEU A 117 7.04 7.85 -8.98
C LEU A 117 5.62 7.53 -9.48
N ALA A 118 4.62 8.14 -8.84
CA ALA A 118 3.24 8.11 -9.29
C ALA A 118 3.06 9.04 -10.51
N CYS A 119 2.73 8.45 -11.66
CA CYS A 119 2.51 9.16 -12.93
C CYS A 119 1.06 8.96 -13.39
N GLN A 120 0.82 8.08 -14.37
CA GLN A 120 -0.53 7.63 -14.78
C GLN A 120 -1.19 6.72 -13.74
N GLY A 121 -0.43 6.30 -12.73
CA GLY A 121 -0.88 5.47 -11.63
C GLY A 121 0.21 5.35 -10.57
N LEU A 122 -0.18 4.99 -9.36
CA LEU A 122 0.73 4.74 -8.26
C LEU A 122 1.41 3.38 -8.44
N SER A 123 2.72 3.31 -8.18
CA SER A 123 3.41 2.05 -7.91
C SER A 123 4.19 2.12 -6.61
N ILE A 124 4.17 1.03 -5.85
CA ILE A 124 5.02 0.86 -4.65
C ILE A 124 6.38 0.24 -4.97
N PHE A 125 6.57 -0.24 -6.21
CA PHE A 125 7.68 -1.10 -6.59
C PHE A 125 8.92 -0.31 -7.04
N GLY A 126 10.06 -1.01 -7.10
CA GLY A 126 11.38 -0.41 -7.26
C GLY A 126 11.75 -0.05 -8.70
N ASP A 127 12.17 1.20 -8.88
CA ASP A 127 12.99 1.69 -9.99
C ASP A 127 13.74 2.97 -9.54
N HIS A 128 14.47 3.65 -10.41
CA HIS A 128 15.32 4.80 -10.07
C HIS A 128 14.69 6.16 -10.36
N SER A 129 13.39 6.24 -10.69
CA SER A 129 12.75 7.51 -11.05
C SER A 129 12.83 8.58 -9.95
N ASP A 130 12.78 8.17 -8.68
CA ASP A 130 12.91 9.05 -7.52
C ASP A 130 14.33 9.61 -7.36
N VAL A 131 15.35 8.74 -7.27
CA VAL A 131 16.75 9.14 -7.09
C VAL A 131 17.26 9.94 -8.30
N MET A 132 16.77 9.65 -9.51
CA MET A 132 17.10 10.41 -10.71
C MET A 132 16.46 11.80 -10.72
N SER A 133 15.32 11.98 -10.04
CA SER A 133 14.71 13.30 -9.81
C SER A 133 15.49 14.15 -8.80
N ALA A 134 16.36 13.53 -7.99
CA ALA A 134 17.20 14.20 -7.00
C ALA A 134 18.65 14.48 -7.47
N ARG A 135 19.03 14.06 -8.68
CA ARG A 135 20.44 14.06 -9.14
C ARG A 135 21.13 15.42 -9.20
N MET A 136 20.35 16.51 -9.25
CA MET A 136 20.82 17.89 -9.36
C MET A 136 20.90 18.62 -8.00
N THR A 137 20.48 17.99 -6.91
CA THR A 137 20.45 18.60 -5.56
C THR A 137 21.84 18.93 -5.00
N GLY A 138 22.89 18.31 -5.54
CA GLY A 138 24.25 18.36 -5.02
C GLY A 138 24.57 17.25 -4.00
N PHE A 139 23.66 16.31 -3.74
CA PHE A 139 24.02 15.10 -2.98
C PHE A 139 24.91 14.18 -3.83
N GLY A 140 25.89 13.55 -3.20
CA GLY A 140 26.55 12.38 -3.78
C GLY A 140 25.56 11.21 -3.89
N MET A 141 25.75 10.30 -4.83
CA MET A 141 24.84 9.17 -5.09
C MET A 141 25.64 7.88 -5.16
N LEU A 142 25.48 7.03 -4.14
CA LEU A 142 26.14 5.73 -4.02
C LEU A 142 25.09 4.60 -4.09
N CYS A 143 25.20 3.74 -5.10
CA CYS A 143 24.26 2.67 -5.38
C CYS A 143 24.78 1.30 -4.93
N SER A 144 23.93 0.54 -4.25
CA SER A 144 24.17 -0.85 -3.85
C SER A 144 23.33 -1.82 -4.70
N ASN A 145 23.94 -2.91 -5.15
CA ASN A 145 23.29 -3.90 -6.01
C ASN A 145 22.71 -5.10 -5.24
N SER A 146 23.18 -5.36 -4.01
CA SER A 146 22.76 -6.52 -3.20
C SER A 146 22.61 -6.17 -1.72
N PRO A 147 21.90 -6.97 -0.90
CA PRO A 147 21.81 -6.75 0.55
C PRO A 147 23.18 -6.70 1.26
N GLN A 148 24.19 -7.44 0.76
CA GLN A 148 25.56 -7.35 1.27
C GLN A 148 26.15 -5.96 1.03
N GLU A 149 26.04 -5.46 -0.21
CA GLU A 149 26.55 -4.13 -0.55
C GLU A 149 25.79 -3.03 0.18
N VAL A 150 24.49 -3.22 0.48
CA VAL A 150 23.73 -2.27 1.30
C VAL A 150 24.36 -2.11 2.69
N LEU A 151 24.79 -3.20 3.33
CA LEU A 151 25.49 -3.14 4.62
C LEU A 151 26.82 -2.37 4.48
N ASP A 152 27.61 -2.74 3.47
CA ASP A 152 28.97 -2.24 3.28
C ASP A 152 28.98 -0.75 2.86
N PHE A 153 28.10 -0.37 1.92
CA PHE A 153 28.01 0.98 1.37
C PHE A 153 27.31 1.95 2.30
N ALA A 154 26.46 1.47 3.22
CA ALA A 154 26.00 2.33 4.30
C ALA A 154 27.19 2.85 5.13
N LEU A 155 28.16 1.99 5.49
CA LEU A 155 29.32 2.40 6.28
C LEU A 155 30.27 3.30 5.46
N ILE A 156 30.54 2.92 4.21
CA ILE A 156 31.37 3.70 3.30
C ILE A 156 30.77 5.09 3.05
N ALA A 157 29.45 5.19 2.86
CA ALA A 157 28.76 6.47 2.67
C ALA A 157 28.91 7.39 3.87
N HIS A 158 28.73 6.87 5.10
CA HIS A 158 28.88 7.68 6.32
C HIS A 158 30.31 8.19 6.50
N ALA A 159 31.31 7.33 6.26
CA ALA A 159 32.72 7.73 6.31
C ALA A 159 33.06 8.78 5.25
N ALA A 160 32.64 8.57 4.00
CA ALA A 160 32.90 9.49 2.90
C ALA A 160 32.16 10.83 3.05
N ALA A 161 30.92 10.83 3.57
CA ALA A 161 30.17 12.04 3.85
C ALA A 161 30.92 12.92 4.87
N LEU A 162 31.38 12.32 5.97
CA LEU A 162 32.12 13.00 7.02
C LEU A 162 33.45 13.61 6.52
N GLU A 163 34.23 12.84 5.75
CA GLU A 163 35.51 13.33 5.21
C GLU A 163 35.32 14.44 4.17
N SER A 164 34.39 14.26 3.23
CA SER A 164 34.15 15.20 2.13
C SER A 164 33.30 16.41 2.51
N ARG A 165 32.52 16.31 3.59
CA ARG A 165 31.44 17.24 3.98
C ARG A 165 30.29 17.33 2.96
N ILE A 166 30.28 16.48 1.93
CA ILE A 166 29.18 16.38 0.98
C ILE A 166 28.19 15.34 1.50
N PRO A 167 26.89 15.65 1.55
CA PRO A 167 25.89 14.66 1.91
C PRO A 167 25.73 13.60 0.81
N LEU A 168 25.44 12.35 1.19
CA LEU A 168 25.22 11.25 0.26
C LEU A 168 23.80 10.70 0.30
N MET A 169 23.24 10.40 -0.87
CA MET A 169 22.19 9.41 -1.04
C MET A 169 22.83 8.04 -1.19
N HIS A 170 22.65 7.17 -0.20
CA HIS A 170 22.92 5.74 -0.34
C HIS A 170 21.62 5.05 -0.76
N PHE A 171 21.56 4.52 -1.96
CA PHE A 171 20.32 3.95 -2.50
C PHE A 171 20.49 2.53 -3.04
N PHE A 172 19.38 1.81 -3.02
CA PHE A 172 19.26 0.42 -3.47
C PHE A 172 17.83 0.13 -3.89
N ASP A 173 17.64 -0.89 -4.71
CA ASP A 173 16.37 -1.10 -5.41
C ASP A 173 15.24 -1.50 -4.45
N GLY A 174 14.15 -0.73 -4.47
CA GLY A 174 12.93 -0.98 -3.72
C GLY A 174 12.34 -2.35 -4.04
N PHE A 175 11.87 -3.05 -3.02
CA PHE A 175 11.57 -4.49 -3.01
C PHE A 175 12.74 -5.40 -3.40
N ARG A 176 13.25 -5.30 -4.63
CA ARG A 176 14.23 -6.22 -5.22
C ARG A 176 15.50 -6.40 -4.41
N THR A 177 15.96 -5.36 -3.71
CA THR A 177 17.09 -5.43 -2.76
C THR A 177 16.62 -5.14 -1.33
N SER A 178 15.78 -4.13 -1.13
CA SER A 178 15.32 -3.71 0.21
C SER A 178 14.58 -4.81 0.99
N HIS A 179 13.87 -5.71 0.30
CA HIS A 179 13.06 -6.79 0.89
C HIS A 179 13.58 -8.20 0.55
N GLU A 180 14.65 -8.30 -0.24
CA GLU A 180 15.34 -9.57 -0.46
C GLU A 180 16.09 -9.95 0.81
N VAL A 181 15.70 -11.08 1.40
CA VAL A 181 16.39 -11.65 2.55
C VAL A 181 17.56 -12.47 2.03
N ALA A 182 18.78 -12.14 2.46
CA ALA A 182 19.99 -12.84 2.06
C ALA A 182 20.86 -13.20 3.26
N LYS A 183 21.63 -14.30 3.16
CA LYS A 183 22.76 -14.57 4.05
C LYS A 183 23.91 -13.64 3.67
N ILE A 184 24.34 -12.80 4.59
CA ILE A 184 25.41 -11.81 4.39
C ILE A 184 26.53 -11.99 5.42
N THR A 185 27.72 -11.52 5.08
CA THR A 185 28.87 -11.41 5.98
C THR A 185 28.83 -10.05 6.69
N THR A 186 28.84 -10.09 8.01
CA THR A 186 28.78 -8.90 8.88
C THR A 186 30.17 -8.39 9.26
N PHE A 187 30.22 -7.19 9.83
CA PHE A 187 31.38 -6.63 10.52
C PHE A 187 30.94 -6.10 11.90
N ASP A 188 31.89 -6.01 12.83
CA ASP A 188 31.63 -5.58 14.20
C ASP A 188 31.75 -4.06 14.39
N ASP A 189 31.44 -3.59 15.60
CA ASP A 189 31.57 -2.19 15.98
C ASP A 189 33.03 -1.70 15.87
N ALA A 190 34.04 -2.58 15.96
CA ALA A 190 35.44 -2.20 15.84
C ALA A 190 35.79 -1.78 14.40
N VAL A 191 35.25 -2.48 13.39
CA VAL A 191 35.35 -2.04 11.98
C VAL A 191 34.66 -0.70 11.77
N MET A 192 33.46 -0.49 12.36
CA MET A 192 32.77 0.79 12.25
C MET A 192 33.60 1.93 12.86
N ARG A 193 34.14 1.75 14.09
CA ARG A 193 35.06 2.72 14.71
C ARG A 193 36.29 2.96 13.85
N ALA A 194 36.86 1.90 13.28
CA ALA A 194 38.03 1.99 12.43
C ALA A 194 37.73 2.61 11.07
N MET A 195 36.48 2.85 10.68
CA MET A 195 36.11 3.59 9.46
C MET A 195 35.84 5.08 9.73
N ILE A 196 35.33 5.42 10.92
CA ILE A 196 34.95 6.79 11.28
C ILE A 196 36.10 7.52 11.98
N ASN A 197 36.62 8.57 11.36
CA ASN A 197 37.64 9.41 11.99
C ASN A 197 36.98 10.45 12.91
N GLU A 198 37.31 10.40 14.20
CA GLU A 198 36.79 11.33 15.22
C GLU A 198 37.10 12.81 14.93
N ALA A 199 38.17 13.11 14.19
CA ALA A 199 38.47 14.48 13.76
C ALA A 199 37.40 15.03 12.81
N TRP A 200 36.80 14.21 11.95
CA TRP A 200 35.73 14.63 11.04
C TRP A 200 34.42 14.89 11.80
N VAL A 201 34.09 14.04 12.78
CA VAL A 201 32.96 14.25 13.68
C VAL A 201 33.14 15.54 14.49
N THR A 202 34.34 15.76 15.02
CA THR A 202 34.69 16.99 15.74
C THR A 202 34.59 18.22 14.84
N ALA A 203 35.03 18.12 13.58
CA ALA A 203 34.93 19.22 12.61
C ALA A 203 33.47 19.56 12.25
N HIS A 204 32.58 18.58 12.17
CA HIS A 204 31.14 18.80 12.04
C HIS A 204 30.56 19.54 13.25
N ARG A 205 30.83 19.04 14.46
CA ARG A 205 30.38 19.66 15.72
C ARG A 205 30.89 21.09 15.91
N ASN A 206 32.15 21.35 15.57
CA ASN A 206 32.76 22.69 15.67
C ASN A 206 32.12 23.73 14.73
N ARG A 207 31.33 23.28 13.75
CA ARG A 207 30.59 24.12 12.81
C ARG A 207 29.13 24.34 13.22
N ALA A 208 28.68 23.83 14.37
CA ALA A 208 27.31 23.99 14.82
C ALA A 208 26.92 25.45 15.03
N LEU A 209 25.64 25.76 14.87
CA LEU A 209 25.02 26.99 15.36
C LEU A 209 24.92 26.92 16.88
N THR A 210 25.57 27.86 17.58
CA THR A 210 25.46 28.01 19.03
C THR A 210 25.50 29.50 19.40
N PRO A 211 24.69 29.95 20.38
CA PRO A 211 24.78 31.32 20.89
C PRO A 211 26.13 31.64 21.55
N ASP A 212 26.91 30.63 21.96
CA ASP A 212 28.23 30.83 22.57
C ASP A 212 29.30 31.22 21.54
N LYS A 213 29.09 30.86 20.27
CA LYS A 213 29.94 31.16 19.12
C LYS A 213 29.07 31.43 17.88
N PRO A 214 28.31 32.53 17.88
CA PRO A 214 27.28 32.75 16.87
C PRO A 214 27.89 32.95 15.48
N ILE A 215 27.30 32.28 14.49
CA ILE A 215 27.60 32.45 13.06
C ILE A 215 26.29 32.62 12.30
N LEU A 216 26.36 33.20 11.10
CA LEU A 216 25.21 33.39 10.21
C LEU A 216 25.27 32.39 9.04
N ARG A 217 24.11 31.78 8.71
CA ARG A 217 23.93 30.87 7.56
C ARG A 217 22.59 31.12 6.88
N GLY A 218 22.47 30.71 5.62
CA GLY A 218 21.22 30.85 4.86
C GLY A 218 20.85 32.29 4.53
N THR A 219 21.84 33.16 4.29
CA THR A 219 21.62 34.56 3.89
C THR A 219 20.87 34.68 2.57
N ALA A 220 20.15 35.78 2.39
CA ALA A 220 19.74 36.24 1.07
C ALA A 220 20.94 36.89 0.35
N GLN A 221 21.19 36.51 -0.90
CA GLN A 221 22.32 36.99 -1.69
C GLN A 221 21.82 37.62 -2.99
N ASN A 222 22.42 38.76 -3.36
CA ASN A 222 22.17 39.43 -4.63
C ASN A 222 22.99 38.80 -5.77
N PRO A 223 22.71 39.15 -7.05
CA PRO A 223 23.46 38.61 -8.20
C PRO A 223 24.96 38.91 -8.21
N ASP A 224 25.40 39.93 -7.46
CA ASP A 224 26.80 40.36 -7.35
C ASP A 224 27.71 39.36 -6.62
N VAL A 225 27.16 38.48 -5.77
CA VAL A 225 27.94 37.49 -5.01
C VAL A 225 27.40 36.05 -5.08
N TYR A 226 26.13 35.85 -5.46
CA TYR A 226 25.51 34.52 -5.44
C TYR A 226 26.25 33.52 -6.34
N PHE A 227 26.66 33.92 -7.55
CA PHE A 227 27.34 33.01 -8.46
C PHE A 227 28.71 32.58 -7.91
N GLN A 228 29.50 33.54 -7.41
CA GLN A 228 30.80 33.27 -6.80
C GLN A 228 30.67 32.36 -5.57
N ALA A 229 29.66 32.61 -4.72
CA ALA A 229 29.38 31.77 -3.56
C ALA A 229 28.99 30.34 -3.98
N ARG A 230 28.18 30.19 -5.04
CA ARG A 230 27.74 28.90 -5.54
C ARG A 230 28.90 28.06 -6.09
N GLU A 231 29.88 28.68 -6.74
CA GLU A 231 31.08 28.00 -7.28
C GLU A 231 32.14 27.67 -6.21
N SER A 232 32.08 28.28 -5.03
CA SER A 232 33.07 28.08 -3.96
C SER A 232 33.17 26.64 -3.45
N VAL A 233 32.14 25.82 -3.68
CA VAL A 233 32.08 24.43 -3.22
C VAL A 233 32.78 23.45 -4.16
N ASN A 234 33.16 23.87 -5.37
CA ASN A 234 33.70 23.01 -6.43
C ASN A 234 34.87 22.12 -5.97
N PRO A 235 35.86 22.59 -5.18
CA PRO A 235 36.96 21.74 -4.70
C PRO A 235 36.50 20.54 -3.87
N TYR A 236 35.39 20.67 -3.12
CA TYR A 236 34.84 19.56 -2.33
C TYR A 236 34.26 18.47 -3.24
N TYR A 237 33.53 18.87 -4.27
CA TYR A 237 32.97 17.94 -5.25
C TYR A 237 34.03 17.28 -6.12
N GLN A 238 35.09 18.02 -6.50
CA GLN A 238 36.23 17.47 -7.24
C GLN A 238 37.01 16.42 -6.42
N ALA A 239 37.15 16.63 -5.10
CA ALA A 239 37.85 15.69 -4.22
C ALA A 239 37.02 14.43 -3.89
N MET A 240 35.68 14.54 -3.94
CA MET A 240 34.77 13.52 -3.43
C MET A 240 34.94 12.12 -4.07
N PRO A 241 35.08 11.93 -5.39
CA PRO A 241 35.32 10.60 -5.96
C PRO A 241 36.54 9.90 -5.35
N SER A 242 37.64 10.63 -5.19
CA SER A 242 38.87 10.11 -4.57
C SER A 242 38.69 9.77 -3.09
N ILE A 243 37.89 10.55 -2.36
CA ILE A 243 37.53 10.26 -0.96
C ILE A 243 36.71 8.97 -0.86
N VAL A 244 35.70 8.80 -1.71
CA VAL A 244 34.90 7.57 -1.73
C VAL A 244 35.76 6.36 -2.07
N GLN A 245 36.67 6.46 -3.05
CA GLN A 245 37.58 5.36 -3.37
C GLN A 245 38.53 5.03 -2.20
N LYS A 246 39.03 6.04 -1.47
CA LYS A 246 39.83 5.82 -0.26
C LYS A 246 39.02 5.10 0.83
N ALA A 247 37.76 5.50 1.03
CA ALA A 247 36.87 4.83 1.98
C ALA A 247 36.62 3.37 1.58
N MET A 248 36.40 3.08 0.29
CA MET A 248 36.31 1.70 -0.22
C MET A 248 37.60 0.89 0.01
N ASN A 249 38.77 1.49 -0.21
CA ASN A 249 40.05 0.82 0.02
C ASN A 249 40.28 0.50 1.50
N ARG A 250 40.01 1.46 2.39
CA ARG A 250 40.09 1.27 3.85
C ARG A 250 39.12 0.19 4.32
N PHE A 251 37.92 0.16 3.77
CA PHE A 251 36.94 -0.89 4.05
C PHE A 251 37.48 -2.28 3.63
N ALA A 252 38.15 -2.36 2.48
CA ALA A 252 38.77 -3.58 2.00
C ALA A 252 39.91 -4.06 2.92
N GLU A 253 40.75 -3.14 3.41
CA GLU A 253 41.81 -3.46 4.39
C GLU A 253 41.24 -4.05 5.69
N LEU A 254 40.09 -3.54 6.14
CA LEU A 254 39.45 -3.97 7.39
C LEU A 254 38.63 -5.27 7.25
N THR A 255 38.03 -5.50 6.09
CA THR A 255 37.01 -6.56 5.92
C THR A 255 37.35 -7.62 4.86
N GLY A 256 38.35 -7.34 4.02
CA GLY A 256 38.70 -8.15 2.85
C GLY A 256 37.82 -7.93 1.62
N ARG A 257 36.77 -7.11 1.70
CA ARG A 257 35.85 -6.84 0.58
C ARG A 257 36.19 -5.52 -0.12
N SER A 258 36.63 -5.61 -1.37
CA SER A 258 37.08 -4.46 -2.16
C SER A 258 36.03 -3.98 -3.16
N TYR A 259 35.96 -2.66 -3.34
CA TYR A 259 35.06 -2.00 -4.29
C TYR A 259 35.76 -0.91 -5.08
N LYS A 260 35.20 -0.56 -6.24
CA LYS A 260 35.62 0.58 -7.07
C LYS A 260 34.41 1.45 -7.40
N LEU A 261 34.64 2.73 -7.69
CA LEU A 261 33.57 3.65 -8.10
C LEU A 261 32.84 3.16 -9.36
N PHE A 262 33.64 2.66 -10.31
CA PHE A 262 33.23 1.99 -11.53
C PHE A 262 33.97 0.66 -11.59
N GLU A 263 33.23 -0.44 -11.55
CA GLU A 263 33.79 -1.78 -11.42
C GLU A 263 33.53 -2.58 -12.68
N TYR A 264 34.59 -2.83 -13.45
CA TYR A 264 34.53 -3.73 -14.60
C TYR A 264 34.70 -5.19 -14.17
N VAL A 265 33.84 -6.06 -14.69
CA VAL A 265 33.94 -7.52 -14.60
C VAL A 265 33.67 -8.14 -15.98
N GLY A 266 34.26 -9.30 -16.26
CA GLY A 266 34.12 -10.00 -17.53
C GLY A 266 35.44 -10.13 -18.30
N SER A 267 35.37 -10.41 -19.60
CA SER A 267 36.56 -10.67 -20.42
C SER A 267 37.45 -9.42 -20.53
N PRO A 268 38.78 -9.51 -20.33
CA PRO A 268 39.68 -8.36 -20.49
C PRO A 268 39.77 -7.86 -21.93
N VAL A 269 39.29 -8.64 -22.89
CA VAL A 269 39.26 -8.33 -24.33
C VAL A 269 37.82 -8.20 -24.85
N ALA A 270 36.86 -7.90 -23.98
CA ALA A 270 35.46 -7.75 -24.39
C ALA A 270 35.29 -6.60 -25.39
N GLU A 271 34.53 -6.85 -26.46
CA GLU A 271 34.14 -5.82 -27.45
C GLU A 271 32.76 -5.24 -27.15
N ARG A 272 31.92 -5.99 -26.43
CA ARG A 272 30.54 -5.64 -26.08
C ARG A 272 30.41 -5.54 -24.56
N VAL A 273 29.98 -4.38 -24.06
CA VAL A 273 29.89 -4.10 -22.62
C VAL A 273 28.50 -3.57 -22.25
N ILE A 274 27.96 -4.06 -21.13
CA ILE A 274 26.78 -3.45 -20.49
C ILE A 274 27.24 -2.53 -19.35
N ILE A 275 26.69 -1.32 -19.28
CA ILE A 275 26.85 -0.39 -18.15
C ILE A 275 25.52 -0.24 -17.44
N ILE A 276 25.49 -0.50 -16.13
CA ILE A 276 24.25 -0.58 -15.35
C ILE A 276 24.53 -0.29 -13.87
N MET A 277 23.47 0.07 -13.16
CA MET A 277 23.46 0.38 -11.74
C MET A 277 22.31 -0.36 -11.03
N GLY A 278 22.49 -0.67 -9.73
CA GLY A 278 21.47 -1.34 -8.93
C GLY A 278 21.42 -2.85 -9.16
N SER A 279 20.35 -3.50 -8.69
CA SER A 279 20.28 -4.95 -8.55
C SER A 279 20.46 -5.70 -9.87
N GLY A 280 20.00 -5.11 -10.98
CA GLY A 280 20.11 -5.72 -12.30
C GLY A 280 21.54 -6.06 -12.70
N ALA A 281 22.53 -5.37 -12.14
CA ALA A 281 23.95 -5.67 -12.34
C ALA A 281 24.37 -7.05 -11.79
N GLU A 282 23.71 -7.58 -10.75
CA GLU A 282 24.00 -8.92 -10.23
C GLU A 282 23.53 -10.00 -11.22
N THR A 283 22.35 -9.82 -11.82
CA THR A 283 21.85 -10.73 -12.86
C THR A 283 22.64 -10.61 -14.16
N VAL A 284 23.11 -9.40 -14.53
CA VAL A 284 24.03 -9.25 -15.67
C VAL A 284 25.35 -9.95 -15.39
N ALA A 285 25.92 -9.82 -14.20
CA ALA A 285 27.17 -10.51 -13.84
C ALA A 285 27.00 -12.03 -13.93
N GLU A 286 25.91 -12.57 -13.37
CA GLU A 286 25.58 -13.99 -13.42
C GLU A 286 25.43 -14.51 -14.86
N THR A 287 24.71 -13.78 -15.70
CA THR A 287 24.50 -14.17 -17.11
C THR A 287 25.79 -14.03 -17.94
N MET A 288 26.56 -12.97 -17.70
CA MET A 288 27.84 -12.72 -18.36
C MET A 288 28.87 -13.79 -18.02
N ASP A 289 28.96 -14.21 -16.75
CA ASP A 289 29.84 -15.29 -16.31
C ASP A 289 29.52 -16.59 -17.08
N TYR A 290 28.24 -16.92 -17.23
CA TYR A 290 27.80 -18.07 -18.02
C TYR A 290 28.14 -17.94 -19.52
N LEU A 291 27.83 -16.80 -20.15
CA LEU A 291 28.14 -16.58 -21.58
C LEU A 291 29.64 -16.64 -21.88
N ASN A 292 30.48 -16.08 -21.00
CA ASN A 292 31.94 -16.14 -21.15
C ASN A 292 32.46 -17.58 -21.01
N GLN A 293 31.86 -18.40 -20.13
CA GLN A 293 32.18 -19.83 -20.07
C GLN A 293 31.79 -20.59 -21.35
N GLN A 294 30.76 -20.12 -22.06
CA GLN A 294 30.37 -20.64 -23.38
C GLN A 294 31.22 -20.07 -24.53
N GLY A 295 32.24 -19.26 -24.24
CA GLY A 295 33.17 -18.73 -25.24
C GLY A 295 32.83 -17.34 -25.79
N GLU A 296 31.78 -16.68 -25.28
CA GLU A 296 31.58 -15.26 -25.57
C GLU A 296 32.66 -14.40 -24.89
N MET A 297 32.85 -13.18 -25.39
CA MET A 297 33.80 -12.20 -24.86
C MET A 297 33.04 -10.92 -24.52
N VAL A 298 32.26 -10.98 -23.46
CA VAL A 298 31.38 -9.89 -23.00
C VAL A 298 31.81 -9.36 -21.63
N GLY A 299 31.44 -8.11 -21.36
CA GLY A 299 31.81 -7.40 -20.14
C GLY A 299 30.67 -6.61 -19.52
N LEU A 300 30.80 -6.34 -18.23
CA LEU A 300 29.89 -5.55 -17.42
C LEU A 300 30.68 -4.48 -16.67
N LEU A 301 30.21 -3.24 -16.70
CA LEU A 301 30.67 -2.18 -15.81
C LEU A 301 29.54 -1.81 -14.83
N LYS A 302 29.78 -2.07 -13.55
CA LYS A 302 28.88 -1.71 -12.45
C LYS A 302 29.18 -0.28 -12.00
N VAL A 303 28.17 0.58 -12.02
CA VAL A 303 28.28 1.96 -11.51
C VAL A 303 27.92 1.97 -10.03
N ARG A 304 28.88 2.35 -9.17
CA ARG A 304 28.67 2.44 -7.72
C ARG A 304 28.46 3.89 -7.31
N LEU A 305 29.41 4.77 -7.62
CA LEU A 305 29.28 6.20 -7.39
C LEU A 305 28.74 6.86 -8.67
N TYR A 306 27.44 7.17 -8.69
CA TYR A 306 26.81 7.87 -9.81
C TYR A 306 27.02 9.39 -9.74
N ARG A 307 27.08 9.97 -8.54
CA ARG A 307 27.39 11.38 -8.34
C ARG A 307 28.36 11.59 -7.18
N PRO A 308 29.38 12.46 -7.33
CA PRO A 308 29.85 13.09 -8.57
C PRO A 308 30.30 12.04 -9.59
N PHE A 309 30.02 12.27 -10.87
CA PHE A 309 30.34 11.33 -11.94
C PHE A 309 31.79 11.52 -12.39
N ASP A 310 32.65 10.57 -12.06
CA ASP A 310 34.09 10.61 -12.38
C ASP A 310 34.35 9.93 -13.74
N ALA A 311 34.21 10.73 -14.81
CA ALA A 311 34.33 10.27 -16.20
C ALA A 311 35.69 9.59 -16.48
N GLU A 312 36.78 10.14 -15.96
CA GLU A 312 38.13 9.59 -16.15
C GLU A 312 38.22 8.17 -15.61
N ARG A 313 37.77 7.93 -14.36
CA ARG A 313 37.78 6.59 -13.77
C ARG A 313 36.86 5.59 -14.46
N LEU A 314 35.72 6.05 -15.00
CA LEU A 314 34.86 5.19 -15.82
C LEU A 314 35.60 4.73 -17.08
N ILE A 315 36.24 5.66 -17.80
CA ILE A 315 36.98 5.35 -19.02
C ILE A 315 38.15 4.43 -18.70
N VAL A 316 38.89 4.67 -17.62
CA VAL A 316 39.98 3.80 -17.15
C VAL A 316 39.48 2.37 -16.86
N ALA A 317 38.28 2.19 -16.32
CA ALA A 317 37.73 0.88 -16.02
C ALA A 317 37.34 0.05 -17.26
N LEU A 318 36.96 0.68 -18.38
CA LEU A 318 36.56 -0.04 -19.59
C LEU A 318 37.72 -0.72 -20.33
N PRO A 319 37.57 -1.89 -20.95
CA PRO A 319 38.61 -2.48 -21.81
C PRO A 319 38.89 -1.62 -23.04
N VAL A 320 40.16 -1.54 -23.49
CA VAL A 320 40.53 -0.84 -24.74
C VAL A 320 39.94 -1.50 -26.00
N SER A 321 39.59 -2.79 -25.89
CA SER A 321 38.90 -3.56 -26.93
C SER A 321 37.42 -3.19 -27.07
N CYS A 322 36.84 -2.43 -26.13
CA CYS A 322 35.42 -2.13 -26.17
C CYS A 322 35.06 -1.33 -27.44
N ARG A 323 34.03 -1.79 -28.15
CA ARG A 323 33.53 -1.16 -29.39
C ARG A 323 32.05 -0.82 -29.32
N LYS A 324 31.27 -1.55 -28.52
CA LYS A 324 29.83 -1.36 -28.42
C LYS A 324 29.38 -1.45 -26.97
N ILE A 325 28.56 -0.49 -26.54
CA ILE A 325 28.11 -0.32 -25.17
C ILE A 325 26.59 -0.23 -25.14
N ALA A 326 25.94 -1.03 -24.29
CA ALA A 326 24.56 -0.81 -23.88
C ALA A 326 24.53 -0.18 -22.48
N VAL A 327 23.92 0.99 -22.35
CA VAL A 327 23.71 1.65 -21.05
C VAL A 327 22.27 1.42 -20.63
N LEU A 328 22.08 0.85 -19.45
CA LEU A 328 20.77 0.45 -18.95
C LEU A 328 20.32 1.37 -17.81
N ASP A 329 19.23 2.08 -18.06
CA ASP A 329 18.60 2.99 -17.12
C ASP A 329 17.32 2.37 -16.56
N ARG A 330 17.21 2.35 -15.23
CA ARG A 330 16.01 1.90 -14.52
C ARG A 330 15.05 3.05 -14.27
N THR A 331 14.83 3.90 -15.26
CA THR A 331 13.95 5.09 -15.18
C THR A 331 13.40 5.44 -16.57
N LYS A 332 12.47 6.39 -16.63
CA LYS A 332 11.99 6.99 -17.89
C LYS A 332 11.87 8.50 -17.69
N GLU A 333 12.50 9.28 -18.57
CA GLU A 333 12.30 10.74 -18.69
C GLU A 333 11.52 11.01 -19.99
N PRO A 334 10.16 11.11 -19.96
CA PRO A 334 9.38 11.34 -21.17
C PRO A 334 9.79 12.62 -21.89
N GLY A 335 10.06 12.51 -23.19
CA GLY A 335 10.49 13.65 -24.03
C GLY A 335 11.97 13.99 -23.95
N ALA A 336 12.74 13.34 -23.07
CA ALA A 336 14.20 13.48 -23.08
C ALA A 336 14.83 12.76 -24.29
N ASP A 337 15.97 13.27 -24.74
CA ASP A 337 16.84 12.71 -25.78
C ASP A 337 17.62 11.46 -25.32
N GLY A 338 17.42 11.03 -24.08
CA GLY A 338 17.97 9.82 -23.48
C GLY A 338 17.85 9.84 -21.96
N GLU A 339 17.97 8.68 -21.32
CA GLU A 339 17.94 8.56 -19.87
C GLU A 339 19.25 9.05 -19.19
N PRO A 340 19.24 9.33 -17.87
CA PRO A 340 20.35 10.00 -17.19
C PRO A 340 21.71 9.29 -17.29
N LEU A 341 21.79 7.98 -17.02
CA LEU A 341 23.07 7.27 -17.07
C LEU A 341 23.59 7.15 -18.50
N TYR A 342 22.70 6.88 -19.46
CA TYR A 342 23.02 6.91 -20.89
C TYR A 342 23.69 8.23 -21.30
N LYS A 343 23.11 9.37 -20.92
CA LYS A 343 23.65 10.70 -21.26
C LYS A 343 25.02 10.96 -20.61
N ASP A 344 25.21 10.55 -19.35
CA ASP A 344 26.48 10.72 -18.65
C ASP A 344 27.60 9.88 -19.27
N VAL A 345 27.31 8.62 -19.64
CA VAL A 345 28.26 7.73 -20.31
C VAL A 345 28.63 8.27 -21.70
N LEU A 346 27.63 8.69 -22.48
CA LEU A 346 27.88 9.26 -23.80
C LEU A 346 28.77 10.51 -23.72
N THR A 347 28.51 11.37 -22.73
CA THR A 347 29.32 12.57 -22.47
C THR A 347 30.76 12.21 -22.09
N ALA A 348 30.95 11.24 -21.19
CA ALA A 348 32.29 10.80 -20.78
C ALA A 348 33.11 10.23 -21.95
N LEU A 349 32.49 9.43 -22.82
CA LEU A 349 33.15 8.88 -24.01
C LEU A 349 33.48 9.96 -25.04
N ALA A 350 32.58 10.94 -25.24
CA ALA A 350 32.84 12.07 -26.13
C ALA A 350 33.99 12.96 -25.63
N GLN A 351 34.06 13.17 -24.31
CA GLN A 351 35.17 13.89 -23.67
C GLN A 351 36.51 13.15 -23.81
N ASP A 352 36.55 11.84 -23.57
CA ASP A 352 37.74 11.01 -23.79
C ASP A 352 38.21 11.09 -25.25
N TYR A 353 37.30 10.88 -26.20
CA TYR A 353 37.61 10.92 -27.63
C TYR A 353 38.13 12.29 -28.11
N SER A 354 37.70 13.37 -27.45
CA SER A 354 38.16 14.73 -27.76
C SER A 354 39.46 15.11 -27.03
N SER A 355 40.00 14.23 -26.18
CA SER A 355 41.21 14.49 -25.40
C SER A 355 42.49 14.07 -26.13
N ASP A 356 43.62 14.72 -25.81
CA ASP A 356 44.93 14.40 -26.37
C ASP A 356 45.43 12.99 -25.99
N THR A 357 44.85 12.39 -24.96
CA THR A 357 45.21 11.08 -24.41
C THR A 357 44.03 10.10 -24.47
N ALA A 358 43.20 10.20 -25.51
CA ALA A 358 42.03 9.36 -25.70
C ALA A 358 42.35 7.87 -25.56
N LYS A 359 41.60 7.18 -24.70
CA LYS A 359 41.76 5.73 -24.55
C LYS A 359 41.26 4.97 -25.78
N PHE A 360 40.18 5.46 -26.38
CA PHE A 360 39.57 4.86 -27.55
C PHE A 360 39.96 5.60 -28.83
N SER A 361 40.65 4.92 -29.74
CA SER A 361 40.99 5.46 -31.07
C SER A 361 39.76 5.70 -31.96
N VAL A 362 38.66 5.01 -31.65
CA VAL A 362 37.35 5.18 -32.28
C VAL A 362 36.31 5.22 -31.18
N LEU A 363 35.41 6.21 -31.22
CA LEU A 363 34.32 6.33 -30.26
C LEU A 363 33.46 5.05 -30.28
N PRO A 364 33.33 4.32 -29.15
CA PRO A 364 32.45 3.14 -29.07
C PRO A 364 31.01 3.50 -29.42
N LYS A 365 30.30 2.59 -30.10
CA LYS A 365 28.87 2.75 -30.39
C LYS A 365 28.08 2.55 -29.09
N VAL A 366 27.37 3.58 -28.65
CA VAL A 366 26.55 3.52 -27.43
C VAL A 366 25.06 3.44 -27.78
N VAL A 367 24.34 2.51 -27.15
CA VAL A 367 22.87 2.44 -27.16
C VAL A 367 22.33 2.54 -25.74
N GLY A 368 21.21 3.24 -25.56
CA GLY A 368 20.47 3.34 -24.31
C GLY A 368 19.29 2.39 -24.29
N GLY A 369 19.09 1.72 -23.15
CA GLY A 369 17.97 0.80 -22.92
C GLY A 369 17.29 1.06 -21.58
N ARG A 370 15.96 0.96 -21.55
CA ARG A 370 15.18 0.99 -20.30
C ARG A 370 14.79 -0.41 -19.88
N TYR A 371 14.90 -0.68 -18.58
CA TYR A 371 14.51 -1.96 -17.99
C TYR A 371 13.90 -1.77 -16.60
N GLY A 372 13.22 -2.80 -16.09
CA GLY A 372 12.98 -2.95 -14.66
C GLY A 372 12.11 -1.88 -13.97
N LEU A 373 11.38 -1.05 -14.72
CA LEU A 373 10.47 -0.03 -14.17
C LEU A 373 9.43 -0.69 -13.29
N SER A 374 9.16 -0.12 -12.12
CA SER A 374 8.20 -0.67 -11.15
C SER A 374 8.43 -2.15 -10.84
N SER A 375 9.68 -2.55 -10.61
CA SER A 375 10.10 -3.95 -10.40
C SER A 375 9.68 -4.93 -11.49
N LYS A 376 9.52 -4.46 -12.74
CA LYS A 376 9.43 -5.37 -13.90
C LYS A 376 10.63 -6.33 -13.87
N GLU A 377 10.39 -7.60 -14.17
CA GLU A 377 11.43 -8.61 -14.15
C GLU A 377 12.56 -8.30 -15.14
N PHE A 378 13.77 -8.72 -14.78
CA PHE A 378 14.96 -8.57 -15.59
C PHE A 378 15.77 -9.88 -15.51
N THR A 379 15.56 -10.74 -16.50
CA THR A 379 15.98 -12.15 -16.47
C THR A 379 17.23 -12.41 -17.31
N PRO A 380 17.89 -13.57 -17.16
CA PRO A 380 19.03 -13.94 -18.01
C PRO A 380 18.72 -13.90 -19.52
N GLY A 381 17.53 -14.33 -19.94
CA GLY A 381 17.11 -14.27 -21.35
C GLY A 381 17.03 -12.85 -21.90
N MET A 382 16.57 -11.91 -21.07
CA MET A 382 16.55 -10.48 -21.41
C MET A 382 17.96 -9.90 -21.56
N ILE A 383 18.88 -10.28 -20.68
CA ILE A 383 20.27 -9.82 -20.73
C ILE A 383 20.99 -10.38 -21.95
N LYS A 384 20.77 -11.66 -22.26
CA LYS A 384 21.31 -12.27 -23.48
C LYS A 384 20.84 -11.49 -24.73
N ALA A 385 19.55 -11.16 -24.81
CA ALA A 385 19.00 -10.39 -25.93
C ALA A 385 19.69 -9.02 -26.11
N ILE A 386 20.13 -8.37 -25.02
CA ILE A 386 20.89 -7.12 -25.08
C ILE A 386 22.29 -7.36 -25.64
N TYR A 387 23.01 -8.40 -25.20
CA TYR A 387 24.31 -8.74 -25.76
C TYR A 387 24.25 -9.18 -27.22
N ASP A 388 23.18 -9.87 -27.61
CA ASP A 388 22.88 -10.26 -28.99
C ASP A 388 22.60 -9.01 -29.84
N GLU A 389 21.81 -8.06 -29.35
CA GLU A 389 21.55 -6.79 -30.05
C GLU A 389 22.84 -6.00 -30.31
N LEU A 390 23.77 -6.01 -29.35
CA LEU A 390 25.10 -5.42 -29.53
C LEU A 390 25.95 -6.13 -30.60
N GLN A 391 25.61 -7.33 -31.07
CA GLN A 391 26.32 -7.95 -32.19
C GLN A 391 25.98 -7.26 -33.53
N ASN A 392 24.76 -6.72 -33.65
CA ASN A 392 24.29 -6.07 -34.88
C ASN A 392 25.17 -4.88 -35.29
N GLU A 393 25.33 -4.65 -36.58
CA GLU A 393 26.05 -3.48 -37.12
C GLU A 393 25.39 -2.16 -36.68
N HIS A 394 24.06 -2.15 -36.63
CA HIS A 394 23.24 -1.03 -36.20
C HIS A 394 22.35 -1.45 -35.02
N PRO A 395 22.91 -1.54 -33.81
CA PRO A 395 22.13 -1.92 -32.64
C PRO A 395 21.03 -0.88 -32.38
N LYS A 396 19.85 -1.37 -32.01
CA LYS A 396 18.68 -0.55 -31.71
C LYS A 396 18.96 0.35 -30.51
N ASN A 397 18.83 1.66 -30.70
CA ASN A 397 18.95 2.65 -29.64
C ASN A 397 17.58 2.96 -29.00
N HIS A 398 17.58 3.49 -27.78
CA HIS A 398 16.39 3.84 -26.99
C HIS A 398 15.40 2.69 -26.81
N PHE A 399 15.93 1.47 -26.69
CA PHE A 399 15.12 0.27 -26.60
C PHE A 399 14.47 0.10 -25.22
N THR A 400 13.50 -0.82 -25.14
CA THR A 400 12.97 -1.34 -23.88
C THR A 400 13.19 -2.86 -23.81
N ILE A 401 13.25 -3.42 -22.61
CA ILE A 401 13.36 -4.87 -22.41
C ILE A 401 12.46 -5.30 -21.25
N GLY A 402 11.82 -6.48 -21.39
CA GLY A 402 10.86 -7.01 -20.41
C GLY A 402 9.40 -6.58 -20.63
N ILE A 403 9.09 -5.93 -21.75
CA ILE A 403 7.72 -5.61 -22.19
C ILE A 403 7.55 -5.88 -23.68
N HIS A 404 6.30 -5.96 -24.14
CA HIS A 404 5.95 -6.02 -25.55
C HIS A 404 5.44 -4.65 -26.02
N ASP A 405 6.33 -3.84 -26.59
CA ASP A 405 5.98 -2.53 -27.13
C ASP A 405 5.64 -2.65 -28.62
N ASP A 406 4.36 -2.86 -28.90
CA ASP A 406 3.77 -2.94 -30.24
C ASP A 406 3.27 -1.58 -30.75
N VAL A 407 3.53 -0.49 -30.03
CA VAL A 407 3.11 0.87 -30.39
C VAL A 407 4.28 1.68 -30.92
N SER A 408 5.32 1.85 -30.10
CA SER A 408 6.55 2.56 -30.50
C SER A 408 7.64 1.62 -31.00
N HIS A 409 7.40 0.31 -30.96
CA HIS A 409 8.33 -0.72 -31.40
C HIS A 409 9.72 -0.54 -30.78
N THR A 410 9.81 -0.15 -29.52
CA THR A 410 11.09 0.03 -28.81
C THR A 410 11.59 -1.26 -28.18
N SER A 411 10.72 -2.23 -27.89
CA SER A 411 11.11 -3.45 -27.19
C SER A 411 12.07 -4.32 -28.01
N LEU A 412 13.03 -4.96 -27.35
CA LEU A 412 13.79 -6.08 -27.89
C LEU A 412 13.02 -7.39 -27.68
N THR A 413 13.19 -8.34 -28.59
CA THR A 413 12.67 -9.71 -28.43
C THR A 413 13.65 -10.54 -27.61
N TRP A 414 13.16 -11.36 -26.68
CA TRP A 414 14.00 -12.26 -25.90
C TRP A 414 13.37 -13.66 -25.79
N ASP A 415 14.21 -14.65 -25.53
CA ASP A 415 13.77 -16.01 -25.21
C ASP A 415 13.50 -16.11 -23.70
N ALA A 416 12.22 -16.23 -23.33
CA ALA A 416 11.80 -16.41 -21.93
C ALA A 416 12.19 -17.78 -21.34
N SER A 417 12.51 -18.76 -22.19
CA SER A 417 12.94 -20.11 -21.77
C SER A 417 14.44 -20.22 -21.50
N TYR A 418 15.23 -19.20 -21.89
CA TYR A 418 16.67 -19.20 -21.67
C TYR A 418 17.02 -19.26 -20.17
N ARG A 419 17.99 -20.11 -19.82
CA ARG A 419 18.53 -20.31 -18.47
C ARG A 419 20.06 -20.33 -18.49
N ASN A 420 20.68 -19.82 -17.43
CA ASN A 420 22.10 -20.02 -17.12
C ASN A 420 22.29 -21.29 -16.29
N ASP A 421 23.50 -21.66 -15.90
CA ASP A 421 23.80 -22.89 -15.14
C ASP A 421 23.48 -22.84 -13.63
N VAL A 422 23.14 -21.68 -13.08
CA VAL A 422 22.96 -21.47 -11.62
C VAL A 422 21.86 -22.34 -11.00
N HIS A 423 20.83 -22.69 -11.77
CA HIS A 423 19.73 -23.54 -11.33
C HIS A 423 20.12 -25.00 -11.06
N THR A 424 21.31 -25.44 -11.52
CA THR A 424 21.77 -26.82 -11.34
C THR A 424 22.29 -27.11 -9.92
N ASP A 425 23.03 -26.15 -9.34
CA ASP A 425 23.63 -26.24 -8.01
C ASP A 425 22.77 -25.61 -6.90
N THR A 426 21.60 -25.07 -7.24
CA THR A 426 20.75 -24.28 -6.32
C THR A 426 19.38 -24.94 -6.15
N PHE A 427 18.99 -25.23 -4.91
CA PHE A 427 17.65 -25.71 -4.59
C PHE A 427 16.64 -24.55 -4.56
N GLN A 428 15.64 -24.61 -5.43
CA GLN A 428 14.66 -23.55 -5.68
C GLN A 428 13.26 -23.94 -5.20
N VAL A 429 12.63 -23.05 -4.44
CA VAL A 429 11.38 -23.33 -3.73
C VAL A 429 10.36 -22.24 -3.99
N MET A 430 9.12 -22.65 -4.28
CA MET A 430 7.98 -21.76 -4.41
C MET A 430 6.86 -22.11 -3.44
N PHE A 431 6.30 -21.11 -2.74
CA PHE A 431 5.12 -21.29 -1.89
C PHE A 431 4.00 -20.36 -2.29
N TYR A 432 2.82 -20.92 -2.51
CA TYR A 432 1.57 -20.25 -2.85
C TYR A 432 0.69 -20.18 -1.60
N GLY A 433 0.62 -18.99 -1.00
CA GLY A 433 -0.18 -18.71 0.19
C GLY A 433 -1.23 -17.63 -0.03
N LEU A 434 -2.08 -17.42 0.96
CA LEU A 434 -3.04 -16.32 1.03
C LEU A 434 -2.48 -15.19 1.91
N GLY A 435 -2.69 -13.94 1.50
CA GLY A 435 -2.44 -12.79 2.37
C GLY A 435 -3.14 -13.00 3.72
N SER A 436 -2.37 -12.95 4.81
CA SER A 436 -2.73 -13.21 6.22
C SER A 436 -2.79 -14.68 6.72
N ASP A 437 -2.43 -15.69 5.91
CA ASP A 437 -2.40 -17.09 6.39
C ASP A 437 -1.09 -17.51 7.11
N GLY A 438 -0.09 -16.61 7.14
CA GLY A 438 1.18 -16.82 7.81
C GLY A 438 2.28 -17.48 6.97
N THR A 439 2.04 -17.77 5.69
CA THR A 439 3.02 -18.41 4.78
C THR A 439 4.32 -17.62 4.65
N VAL A 440 4.24 -16.32 4.37
CA VAL A 440 5.41 -15.46 4.21
C VAL A 440 6.27 -15.42 5.49
N SER A 441 5.63 -15.30 6.65
CA SER A 441 6.33 -15.28 7.94
C SER A 441 7.03 -16.61 8.24
N ALA A 442 6.38 -17.74 7.92
CA ALA A 442 7.00 -19.06 8.01
C ALA A 442 8.22 -19.17 7.09
N ASN A 443 8.10 -18.71 5.84
CA ASN A 443 9.20 -18.75 4.88
C ASN A 443 10.37 -17.86 5.26
N LYS A 444 10.13 -16.65 5.81
CA LYS A 444 11.20 -15.83 6.40
C LYS A 444 11.95 -16.57 7.51
N ASN A 445 11.24 -17.36 8.32
CA ASN A 445 11.85 -18.18 9.36
C ASN A 445 12.62 -19.37 8.75
N THR A 446 12.07 -20.04 7.73
CA THR A 446 12.74 -21.12 6.99
C THR A 446 14.10 -20.68 6.42
N ILE A 447 14.17 -19.51 5.79
CA ILE A 447 15.44 -18.96 5.27
C ILE A 447 16.44 -18.73 6.41
N LYS A 448 15.98 -18.18 7.55
CA LYS A 448 16.83 -17.94 8.72
C LYS A 448 17.36 -19.24 9.32
N ILE A 449 16.52 -20.27 9.44
CA ILE A 449 16.91 -21.59 9.96
C ILE A 449 18.00 -22.18 9.06
N ILE A 450 17.75 -22.27 7.75
CA ILE A 450 18.72 -22.87 6.81
C ILE A 450 20.00 -22.04 6.75
N GLY A 451 19.90 -20.71 6.65
CA GLY A 451 21.07 -19.84 6.57
C GLY A 451 21.95 -19.83 7.84
N THR A 452 21.37 -20.14 9.00
CA THR A 452 22.09 -20.18 10.29
C THR A 452 22.62 -21.57 10.63
N GLU A 453 21.85 -22.62 10.36
CA GLU A 453 22.18 -23.99 10.76
C GLU A 453 22.94 -24.76 9.66
N THR A 454 23.19 -24.14 8.49
CA THR A 454 23.97 -24.73 7.38
C THR A 454 24.97 -23.74 6.78
N ASP A 455 25.94 -24.28 6.03
CA ASP A 455 26.90 -23.49 5.25
C ASP A 455 26.30 -22.94 3.94
N LEU A 456 25.06 -23.32 3.58
CA LEU A 456 24.41 -22.85 2.37
C LEU A 456 24.20 -21.33 2.42
N ASN A 457 24.32 -20.71 1.24
CA ASN A 457 23.79 -19.39 0.99
C ASN A 457 22.26 -19.51 0.87
N ALA A 458 21.55 -18.53 1.41
CA ALA A 458 20.10 -18.52 1.44
C ALA A 458 19.59 -17.18 0.93
N GLN A 459 18.61 -17.23 0.02
CA GLN A 459 17.92 -16.07 -0.54
C GLN A 459 16.41 -16.28 -0.41
N GLY A 460 15.67 -15.21 -0.12
CA GLY A 460 14.22 -15.20 -0.24
C GLY A 460 13.66 -13.88 -0.73
N TYR A 461 12.73 -13.98 -1.68
CA TYR A 461 11.97 -12.87 -2.22
C TYR A 461 10.48 -13.19 -2.16
N PHE A 462 9.65 -12.18 -1.87
CA PHE A 462 8.22 -12.37 -1.62
C PHE A 462 7.42 -11.46 -2.53
N VAL A 463 6.63 -12.05 -3.42
CA VAL A 463 5.69 -11.34 -4.27
C VAL A 463 4.38 -11.19 -3.51
N TYR A 464 4.04 -9.94 -3.19
CA TYR A 464 2.79 -9.57 -2.55
C TYR A 464 1.82 -9.04 -3.60
N ASP A 465 0.54 -9.32 -3.40
CA ASP A 465 -0.52 -8.51 -3.98
C ASP A 465 -0.75 -7.29 -3.07
N SER A 466 -0.90 -6.14 -3.70
CA SER A 466 -1.45 -4.90 -3.15
C SER A 466 -2.77 -5.05 -2.38
N LYS A 467 -3.60 -6.06 -2.68
CA LYS A 467 -4.82 -6.36 -1.92
C LYS A 467 -4.48 -6.78 -0.49
N LYS A 468 -5.04 -6.06 0.49
CA LYS A 468 -4.74 -6.26 1.92
C LYS A 468 -5.11 -7.64 2.49
N SER A 469 -6.09 -8.32 1.91
CA SER A 469 -6.55 -9.63 2.38
C SER A 469 -7.05 -10.47 1.23
N GLY A 470 -6.87 -11.79 1.32
CA GLY A 470 -7.47 -12.76 0.40
C GLY A 470 -6.86 -12.79 -1.01
N ALA A 471 -5.69 -12.19 -1.21
CA ALA A 471 -4.94 -12.27 -2.44
C ALA A 471 -3.78 -13.25 -2.31
N ILE A 472 -3.25 -13.68 -3.45
CA ILE A 472 -2.14 -14.63 -3.49
C ILE A 472 -0.85 -13.96 -3.00
N THR A 473 -0.06 -14.71 -2.25
CA THR A 473 1.35 -14.39 -1.97
C THR A 473 2.21 -15.51 -2.52
N VAL A 474 3.24 -15.18 -3.29
CA VAL A 474 4.19 -16.17 -3.82
C VAL A 474 5.56 -15.92 -3.20
N SER A 475 6.07 -16.91 -2.47
CA SER A 475 7.43 -16.84 -1.90
C SER A 475 8.39 -17.60 -2.82
N HIS A 476 9.52 -16.99 -3.16
CA HIS A 476 10.60 -17.57 -3.94
C HIS A 476 11.84 -17.70 -3.07
N LEU A 477 12.27 -18.92 -2.78
CA LEU A 477 13.45 -19.19 -1.96
C LEU A 477 14.51 -19.93 -2.78
N ARG A 478 15.78 -19.62 -2.52
CA ARG A 478 16.93 -20.30 -3.12
C ARG A 478 17.94 -20.67 -2.04
N PHE A 479 18.49 -21.88 -2.14
CA PHE A 479 19.53 -22.38 -1.25
C PHE A 479 20.64 -23.04 -2.07
N GLY A 480 21.90 -22.65 -1.87
CA GLY A 480 22.99 -23.18 -2.68
C GLY A 480 24.38 -22.97 -2.05
N PRO A 481 25.40 -23.72 -2.49
CA PRO A 481 26.75 -23.63 -1.95
C PRO A 481 27.48 -22.34 -2.38
N LYS A 482 27.09 -21.75 -3.51
CA LYS A 482 27.66 -20.51 -4.05
C LYS A 482 26.83 -19.28 -3.64
N PRO A 483 27.41 -18.07 -3.58
CA PRO A 483 26.65 -16.83 -3.40
C PRO A 483 25.57 -16.69 -4.47
N ILE A 484 24.36 -16.33 -4.06
CA ILE A 484 23.19 -16.26 -4.95
C ILE A 484 23.07 -14.84 -5.49
N ARG A 485 23.26 -14.67 -6.81
CA ARG A 485 23.15 -13.38 -7.53
C ARG A 485 21.83 -13.21 -8.28
N SER A 486 20.93 -14.19 -8.16
CA SER A 486 19.72 -14.30 -8.95
C SER A 486 18.64 -13.31 -8.49
N THR A 487 18.82 -12.02 -8.78
CA THR A 487 17.87 -10.94 -8.46
C THR A 487 16.64 -10.90 -9.39
N TYR A 488 16.09 -12.07 -9.69
CA TYR A 488 14.91 -12.32 -10.52
C TYR A 488 14.09 -13.48 -9.93
N LEU A 489 12.84 -13.65 -10.37
CA LEU A 489 11.94 -14.71 -9.88
C LEU A 489 12.37 -16.11 -10.35
N ILE A 490 11.93 -17.14 -9.63
CA ILE A 490 12.06 -18.54 -10.09
C ILE A 490 11.07 -18.71 -11.25
N ALA A 491 11.56 -19.21 -12.39
CA ALA A 491 10.79 -19.24 -13.63
C ALA A 491 10.20 -20.63 -13.93
N GLU A 492 9.60 -20.77 -15.12
CA GLU A 492 9.03 -22.03 -15.58
C GLU A 492 10.08 -23.14 -15.57
N ASN A 493 9.69 -24.34 -15.11
CA ASN A 493 10.52 -25.54 -15.00
C ASN A 493 11.72 -25.49 -14.04
N ASP A 494 11.81 -24.50 -13.15
CA ASP A 494 12.99 -24.30 -12.28
C ASP A 494 12.80 -24.75 -10.82
N ALA A 495 11.55 -24.80 -10.32
CA ALA A 495 11.29 -25.03 -8.90
C ALA A 495 11.39 -26.52 -8.54
N ASN A 496 12.32 -26.87 -7.63
CA ASN A 496 12.46 -28.22 -7.10
C ASN A 496 11.36 -28.56 -6.08
N PHE A 497 10.73 -27.55 -5.49
CA PHE A 497 9.64 -27.71 -4.53
C PHE A 497 8.56 -26.66 -4.75
N ILE A 498 7.29 -27.08 -4.78
CA ILE A 498 6.12 -26.20 -4.82
C ILE A 498 5.17 -26.56 -3.67
N GLY A 499 4.85 -25.59 -2.81
CA GLY A 499 3.83 -25.71 -1.77
C GLY A 499 2.59 -24.89 -2.09
N CYS A 500 1.41 -25.51 -2.08
CA CYS A 500 0.11 -24.86 -2.23
C CYS A 500 -0.67 -24.92 -0.91
N HIS A 501 -0.79 -23.78 -0.24
CA HIS A 501 -1.39 -23.71 1.10
C HIS A 501 -2.91 -23.49 1.07
N GLN A 502 -3.50 -23.25 -0.10
CA GLN A 502 -4.93 -23.04 -0.29
C GLN A 502 -5.47 -23.82 -1.49
N THR A 503 -6.40 -24.75 -1.25
CA THR A 503 -6.97 -25.63 -2.29
C THR A 503 -7.63 -24.85 -3.44
N ILE A 504 -8.20 -23.67 -3.17
CA ILE A 504 -8.83 -22.82 -4.19
C ILE A 504 -7.86 -22.37 -5.30
N PHE A 505 -6.55 -22.36 -5.03
CA PHE A 505 -5.54 -21.96 -6.01
C PHE A 505 -5.37 -22.97 -7.15
N LEU A 506 -5.72 -24.25 -6.92
CA LEU A 506 -5.70 -25.29 -7.95
C LEU A 506 -6.59 -24.92 -9.15
N LEU A 507 -7.70 -24.23 -8.91
CA LEU A 507 -8.64 -23.82 -9.94
C LEU A 507 -8.27 -22.47 -10.58
N ARG A 508 -7.18 -21.83 -10.16
CA ARG A 508 -6.88 -20.42 -10.49
C ARG A 508 -5.51 -20.19 -11.10
N TYR A 509 -4.52 -21.00 -10.77
CA TYR A 509 -3.14 -20.73 -11.14
C TYR A 509 -2.49 -22.01 -11.65
N ASP A 510 -1.82 -21.90 -12.79
CA ASP A 510 -0.97 -22.94 -13.36
C ASP A 510 0.39 -22.98 -12.64
N MET A 511 0.38 -23.25 -11.34
CA MET A 511 1.60 -23.19 -10.51
C MET A 511 2.63 -24.26 -10.88
N LEU A 512 2.17 -25.41 -11.38
CA LEU A 512 3.06 -26.53 -11.74
C LEU A 512 3.76 -26.32 -13.11
N ALA A 513 3.44 -25.25 -13.84
CA ALA A 513 4.29 -24.76 -14.91
C ALA A 513 5.72 -24.48 -14.41
N ASN A 514 5.86 -23.99 -13.18
CA ASN A 514 7.14 -23.67 -12.56
C ASN A 514 7.89 -24.88 -11.99
N ALA A 515 7.26 -26.04 -11.87
CA ALA A 515 7.90 -27.23 -11.31
C ALA A 515 8.97 -27.79 -12.25
N ALA A 516 10.17 -28.10 -11.73
CA ALA A 516 11.18 -28.86 -12.44
C ALA A 516 10.79 -30.35 -12.59
N GLU A 517 11.54 -31.10 -13.41
CA GLU A 517 11.42 -32.56 -13.41
C GLU A 517 11.82 -33.13 -12.03
N ASN A 518 11.08 -34.14 -11.55
CA ASN A 518 11.22 -34.77 -10.24
C ASN A 518 10.97 -33.83 -9.03
N ALA A 519 10.33 -32.67 -9.27
CA ALA A 519 9.98 -31.74 -8.21
C ALA A 519 9.02 -32.35 -7.18
N VAL A 520 8.96 -31.74 -6.00
CA VAL A 520 8.01 -32.08 -4.94
C VAL A 520 6.83 -31.10 -4.97
N PHE A 521 5.61 -31.62 -4.93
CA PHE A 521 4.40 -30.81 -4.76
C PHE A 521 3.71 -31.13 -3.43
N LEU A 522 3.52 -30.11 -2.59
CA LEU A 522 2.80 -30.20 -1.32
C LEU A 522 1.47 -29.45 -1.42
N LEU A 523 0.36 -30.12 -1.12
CA LEU A 523 -0.98 -29.53 -1.14
C LEU A 523 -1.65 -29.57 0.24
N ASN A 524 -2.15 -28.42 0.69
CA ASN A 524 -3.14 -28.34 1.77
C ASN A 524 -4.55 -28.60 1.20
N SER A 525 -5.19 -29.70 1.60
CA SER A 525 -6.53 -30.08 1.14
C SER A 525 -7.32 -30.82 2.22
N PRO A 526 -8.62 -30.54 2.39
CA PRO A 526 -9.50 -31.33 3.26
C PRO A 526 -9.96 -32.64 2.61
N GLU A 527 -9.69 -32.83 1.31
CA GLU A 527 -10.09 -34.04 0.59
C GLU A 527 -9.31 -35.28 1.08
N PRO A 528 -9.96 -36.44 1.23
CA PRO A 528 -9.27 -37.70 1.51
C PRO A 528 -8.18 -38.02 0.46
N VAL A 529 -7.13 -38.72 0.89
CA VAL A 529 -5.96 -39.08 0.07
C VAL A 529 -6.37 -39.82 -1.20
N GLU A 530 -7.41 -40.65 -1.13
CA GLU A 530 -7.93 -41.45 -2.23
C GLU A 530 -8.70 -40.61 -3.26
N GLN A 531 -9.17 -39.42 -2.88
CA GLN A 531 -10.02 -38.54 -3.71
C GLN A 531 -9.27 -37.31 -4.22
N VAL A 532 -8.18 -36.91 -3.57
CA VAL A 532 -7.47 -35.67 -3.90
C VAL A 532 -6.99 -35.63 -5.36
N TRP A 533 -6.59 -36.76 -5.95
CA TRP A 533 -6.17 -36.81 -7.35
C TRP A 533 -7.28 -36.35 -8.30
N ALA A 534 -8.53 -36.77 -8.06
CA ALA A 534 -9.69 -36.39 -8.87
C ALA A 534 -10.07 -34.90 -8.72
N SER A 535 -9.60 -34.25 -7.66
CA SER A 535 -9.80 -32.81 -7.42
C SER A 535 -8.82 -31.91 -8.20
N LEU A 536 -7.82 -32.49 -8.89
CA LEU A 536 -6.83 -31.74 -9.65
C LEU A 536 -7.30 -31.47 -11.10
N PRO A 537 -7.03 -30.28 -11.67
CA PRO A 537 -7.24 -30.02 -13.09
C PRO A 537 -6.45 -30.96 -14.01
N ALA A 538 -6.97 -31.22 -15.20
CA ALA A 538 -6.33 -32.07 -16.21
C ALA A 538 -4.90 -31.62 -16.55
N LYS A 539 -4.66 -30.31 -16.71
CA LYS A 539 -3.32 -29.76 -16.97
C LYS A 539 -2.32 -30.05 -15.85
N MET A 540 -2.76 -29.93 -14.60
CA MET A 540 -1.91 -30.22 -13.44
C MET A 540 -1.56 -31.70 -13.36
N GLN A 541 -2.55 -32.59 -13.54
CA GLN A 541 -2.30 -34.03 -13.58
C GLN A 541 -1.29 -34.39 -14.69
N GLN A 542 -1.44 -33.79 -15.89
CA GLN A 542 -0.51 -34.00 -17.00
C GLN A 542 0.91 -33.55 -16.65
N GLN A 543 1.06 -32.35 -16.08
CA GLN A 543 2.36 -31.83 -15.64
C GLN A 543 2.99 -32.73 -14.58
N MET A 544 2.22 -33.23 -13.62
CA MET A 544 2.71 -34.12 -12.57
C MET A 544 3.22 -35.44 -13.14
N ILE A 545 2.51 -36.06 -14.08
CA ILE A 545 2.92 -37.30 -14.72
C ILE A 545 4.17 -37.07 -15.59
N THR A 546 4.13 -36.09 -16.50
CA THR A 546 5.23 -35.81 -17.43
C THR A 546 6.52 -35.43 -16.69
N LYS A 547 6.41 -34.62 -15.65
CA LYS A 547 7.55 -34.15 -14.86
C LYS A 547 7.89 -35.08 -13.69
N LYS A 548 7.21 -36.22 -13.53
CA LYS A 548 7.41 -37.19 -12.42
C LYS A 548 7.40 -36.55 -11.03
N ILE A 549 6.42 -35.68 -10.79
CA ILE A 549 6.32 -34.91 -9.55
C ILE A 549 6.00 -35.84 -8.37
N ARG A 550 6.74 -35.71 -7.26
CA ARG A 550 6.40 -36.40 -6.00
C ARG A 550 5.31 -35.62 -5.28
N PHE A 551 4.15 -36.23 -5.08
CA PHE A 551 2.97 -35.54 -4.57
C PHE A 551 2.67 -35.87 -3.12
N TYR A 552 2.54 -34.84 -2.28
CA TYR A 552 2.17 -34.94 -0.87
C TYR A 552 0.94 -34.10 -0.56
N VAL A 553 0.09 -34.60 0.34
CA VAL A 553 -1.14 -33.94 0.79
C VAL A 553 -1.24 -33.94 2.32
N ILE A 554 -1.85 -32.90 2.87
CA ILE A 554 -2.24 -32.78 4.28
C ILE A 554 -3.49 -31.91 4.43
N ASP A 555 -4.37 -32.22 5.39
CA ASP A 555 -5.38 -31.28 5.86
C ASP A 555 -4.81 -30.44 7.01
N GLY A 556 -4.20 -29.32 6.65
CA GLY A 556 -3.57 -28.42 7.61
C GLY A 556 -4.57 -27.78 8.58
N TYR A 557 -5.82 -27.58 8.18
CA TYR A 557 -6.84 -26.99 9.04
C TYR A 557 -7.35 -27.98 10.08
N ALA A 558 -7.59 -29.24 9.71
CA ALA A 558 -7.94 -30.30 10.65
C ALA A 558 -6.81 -30.55 11.66
N VAL A 559 -5.55 -30.55 11.21
CA VAL A 559 -4.38 -30.68 12.10
C VAL A 559 -4.27 -29.48 13.05
N ALA A 560 -4.52 -28.26 12.56
CA ALA A 560 -4.51 -27.06 13.39
C ALA A 560 -5.61 -27.09 14.46
N GLU A 561 -6.81 -27.56 14.12
CA GLU A 561 -7.91 -27.75 15.07
C GLU A 561 -7.58 -28.81 16.13
N LYS A 562 -7.13 -30.00 15.72
CA LYS A 562 -6.73 -31.10 16.62
C LYS A 562 -5.58 -30.71 17.57
N SER A 563 -4.70 -29.84 17.09
CA SER A 563 -3.54 -29.34 17.85
C SER A 563 -3.86 -28.11 18.70
N GLY A 564 -5.05 -27.52 18.59
CA GLY A 564 -5.44 -26.32 19.33
C GLY A 564 -4.87 -25.00 18.77
N MET A 565 -4.39 -24.99 17.52
CA MET A 565 -3.86 -23.82 16.82
C MET A 565 -4.93 -23.01 16.08
N GLY A 566 -6.20 -23.44 16.13
CA GLY A 566 -7.31 -22.78 15.45
C GLY A 566 -7.17 -22.89 13.93
N LYS A 567 -7.18 -21.75 13.22
CA LYS A 567 -7.07 -21.70 11.75
C LYS A 567 -5.63 -21.47 11.23
N ARG A 568 -4.60 -21.59 12.10
CA ARG A 568 -3.21 -21.29 11.75
C ARG A 568 -2.50 -22.54 11.22
N ILE A 569 -2.15 -22.52 9.93
CA ILE A 569 -1.48 -23.64 9.25
C ILE A 569 0.03 -23.43 9.02
N ASN A 570 0.57 -22.27 9.40
CA ASN A 570 1.94 -21.87 9.10
C ASN A 570 3.02 -22.83 9.64
N THR A 571 2.97 -23.22 10.93
CA THR A 571 3.91 -24.17 11.52
C THR A 571 3.77 -25.57 10.89
N ILE A 572 2.55 -25.96 10.54
CA ILE A 572 2.22 -27.25 9.91
C ILE A 572 2.87 -27.31 8.52
N MET A 573 2.58 -26.34 7.65
CA MET A 573 3.12 -26.32 6.28
C MET A 573 4.66 -26.17 6.27
N GLN A 574 5.23 -25.41 7.20
CA GLN A 574 6.68 -25.32 7.37
C GLN A 574 7.30 -26.66 7.74
N THR A 575 6.67 -27.41 8.65
CA THR A 575 7.12 -28.75 9.06
C THR A 575 7.07 -29.71 7.89
N CYS A 576 6.02 -29.67 7.07
CA CYS A 576 5.96 -30.44 5.83
C CYS A 576 7.15 -30.13 4.93
N PHE A 577 7.43 -28.86 4.61
CA PHE A 577 8.57 -28.50 3.76
C PHE A 577 9.89 -29.13 4.24
N PHE A 578 10.22 -28.99 5.52
CA PHE A 578 11.45 -29.56 6.07
C PHE A 578 11.47 -31.10 6.04
N ALA A 579 10.33 -31.75 6.21
CA ALA A 579 10.24 -33.21 6.21
C ALA A 579 10.43 -33.84 4.82
N ILE A 580 10.00 -33.17 3.74
CA ILE A 580 9.95 -33.75 2.38
C ILE A 580 10.79 -33.01 1.33
N SER A 581 11.39 -31.85 1.63
CA SER A 581 12.22 -31.12 0.66
C SER A 581 13.58 -31.77 0.40
N GLY A 582 14.16 -32.43 1.40
CA GLY A 582 15.52 -33.00 1.31
C GLY A 582 16.65 -31.97 1.44
N VAL A 583 16.36 -30.69 1.72
CA VAL A 583 17.38 -29.65 1.93
C VAL A 583 18.21 -29.89 3.20
N LEU A 584 17.58 -30.50 4.21
CA LEU A 584 18.20 -30.94 5.45
C LEU A 584 17.81 -32.40 5.74
N PRO A 585 18.68 -33.19 6.40
CA PRO A 585 18.29 -34.49 6.93
C PRO A 585 17.09 -34.34 7.87
N GLN A 586 16.10 -35.23 7.76
CA GLN A 586 14.81 -35.09 8.44
C GLN A 586 14.93 -34.92 9.97
N VAL A 587 15.83 -35.69 10.61
CA VAL A 587 16.06 -35.62 12.07
C VAL A 587 16.62 -34.25 12.48
N GLU A 588 17.59 -33.75 11.73
CA GLU A 588 18.21 -32.44 11.97
C GLU A 588 17.20 -31.31 11.72
N ALA A 589 16.38 -31.44 10.66
CA ALA A 589 15.36 -30.46 10.31
C ALA A 589 14.31 -30.34 11.42
N ILE A 590 13.79 -31.46 11.94
CA ILE A 590 12.82 -31.46 13.04
C ILE A 590 13.42 -30.84 14.31
N ALA A 591 14.67 -31.18 14.64
CA ALA A 591 15.37 -30.61 15.78
C ALA A 591 15.53 -29.09 15.64
N ALA A 592 15.93 -28.61 14.45
CA ALA A 592 16.09 -27.19 14.16
C ALA A 592 14.76 -26.42 14.26
N ILE A 593 13.65 -26.98 13.78
CA ILE A 593 12.32 -26.38 13.92
C ILE A 593 11.92 -26.27 15.39
N LYS A 594 12.04 -27.36 16.17
CA LYS A 594 11.68 -27.34 17.60
C LYS A 594 12.52 -26.32 18.38
N LYS A 595 13.83 -26.24 18.09
CA LYS A 595 14.74 -25.21 18.63
C LYS A 595 14.31 -23.78 18.23
N ALA A 596 13.89 -23.58 16.98
CA ALA A 596 13.41 -22.27 16.50
C ALA A 596 12.08 -21.87 17.16
N VAL A 597 11.17 -22.83 17.37
CA VAL A 597 9.92 -22.62 18.11
C VAL A 597 10.20 -22.21 19.55
N GLU A 598 11.13 -22.89 20.24
CA GLU A 598 11.55 -22.54 21.60
C GLU A 598 12.10 -21.11 21.67
N LYS A 599 13.02 -20.78 20.75
CA LYS A 599 13.61 -19.43 20.65
C LYS A 599 12.55 -18.34 20.41
N THR A 600 11.54 -18.63 19.59
CA THR A 600 10.52 -17.66 19.18
C THR A 600 9.40 -17.52 20.21
N TYR A 601 8.94 -18.63 20.79
CA TYR A 601 7.73 -18.71 21.61
C TYR A 601 7.98 -19.02 23.08
N GLY A 602 9.19 -19.43 23.48
CA GLY A 602 9.52 -19.70 24.89
C GLY A 602 9.26 -18.47 25.79
N LYS A 603 9.54 -17.27 25.28
CA LYS A 603 9.23 -16.00 25.97
C LYS A 603 7.72 -15.70 26.09
N LYS A 604 6.86 -16.37 25.32
CA LYS A 604 5.39 -16.19 25.30
C LYS A 604 4.65 -17.22 26.15
N GLY A 605 5.36 -18.18 26.75
CA GLY A 605 4.84 -19.16 27.70
C GLY A 605 4.88 -20.60 27.19
N GLN A 606 5.16 -21.53 28.12
CA GLN A 606 5.38 -22.96 27.84
C GLN A 606 4.22 -23.63 27.08
N ARG A 607 2.98 -23.27 27.40
CA ARG A 607 1.78 -23.80 26.73
C ARG A 607 1.78 -23.56 25.21
N ILE A 608 2.30 -22.42 24.73
CA ILE A 608 2.35 -22.11 23.30
C ILE A 608 3.42 -22.98 22.61
N VAL A 609 4.55 -23.20 23.28
CA VAL A 609 5.61 -24.09 22.80
C VAL A 609 5.08 -25.53 22.66
N GLU A 610 4.42 -26.04 23.70
CA GLU A 610 3.82 -27.39 23.71
C GLU A 610 2.78 -27.57 22.60
N LEU A 611 1.93 -26.56 22.35
CA LEU A 611 0.97 -26.58 21.24
C LEU A 611 1.66 -26.65 19.87
N ASN A 612 2.77 -25.91 19.69
CA ASN A 612 3.55 -25.99 18.44
C ASN A 612 4.27 -27.33 18.30
N PHE A 613 4.81 -27.90 19.38
CA PHE A 613 5.42 -29.24 19.34
C PHE A 613 4.40 -30.32 18.99
N LYS A 614 3.23 -30.28 19.63
CA LYS A 614 2.11 -31.16 19.26
C LYS A 614 1.74 -31.01 17.79
N ALA A 615 1.66 -29.78 17.29
CA ALA A 615 1.37 -29.53 15.88
C ALA A 615 2.44 -30.11 14.95
N ILE A 616 3.72 -30.00 15.28
CA ILE A 616 4.83 -30.61 14.51
C ILE A 616 4.67 -32.13 14.45
N ASP A 617 4.45 -32.77 15.60
CA ASP A 617 4.37 -34.24 15.69
C ASP A 617 3.11 -34.76 14.96
N GLU A 618 1.95 -34.11 15.14
CA GLU A 618 0.71 -34.44 14.43
C GLU A 618 0.84 -34.21 12.91
N THR A 619 1.59 -33.19 12.49
CA THR A 619 1.87 -32.93 11.06
C THR A 619 2.60 -34.11 10.42
N LEU A 620 3.65 -34.62 11.06
CA LEU A 620 4.43 -35.74 10.53
C LEU A 620 3.59 -37.02 10.42
N ALA A 621 2.67 -37.25 11.35
CA ALA A 621 1.74 -38.38 11.28
C ALA A 621 0.66 -38.24 10.18
N SER A 622 0.25 -37.00 9.90
CA SER A 622 -0.86 -36.69 8.99
C SER A 622 -0.42 -36.43 7.55
N LEU A 623 0.85 -36.11 7.31
CA LEU A 623 1.40 -35.92 5.96
C LEU A 623 1.42 -37.26 5.20
N LYS A 624 0.83 -37.28 4.01
CA LYS A 624 0.73 -38.49 3.17
C LYS A 624 1.30 -38.26 1.78
N GLU A 625 2.03 -39.24 1.27
CA GLU A 625 2.43 -39.31 -0.14
C GLU A 625 1.31 -39.92 -0.97
N VAL A 626 1.04 -39.35 -2.14
CA VAL A 626 0.02 -39.80 -3.08
C VAL A 626 0.73 -40.37 -4.32
N PRO A 627 0.58 -41.67 -4.62
CA PRO A 627 1.18 -42.24 -5.82
C PRO A 627 0.53 -41.67 -7.07
N LEU A 628 1.33 -41.34 -8.08
CA LEU A 628 0.82 -40.83 -9.35
C LEU A 628 0.23 -41.95 -10.21
N PRO A 629 -0.99 -41.78 -10.75
CA PRO A 629 -1.51 -42.64 -11.80
C PRO A 629 -0.71 -42.53 -13.12
N MET A 630 -0.88 -43.50 -14.01
CA MET A 630 -0.19 -43.51 -15.32
C MET A 630 -0.82 -42.57 -16.36
N SER A 631 -2.05 -42.12 -16.15
CA SER A 631 -2.79 -41.30 -17.10
C SER A 631 -3.58 -40.20 -16.40
N VAL A 632 -3.85 -39.11 -17.13
CA VAL A 632 -4.78 -38.07 -16.71
C VAL A 632 -6.19 -38.66 -16.62
N THR A 633 -6.87 -38.41 -15.50
CA THR A 633 -8.24 -38.87 -15.24
C THR A 633 -9.23 -37.73 -15.01
N SER A 634 -8.75 -36.48 -14.83
CA SER A 634 -9.61 -35.32 -14.61
C SER A 634 -10.44 -34.98 -15.85
N LEU A 635 -11.71 -34.62 -15.61
CA LEU A 635 -12.67 -34.20 -16.65
C LEU A 635 -12.81 -32.68 -16.75
N PHE A 636 -12.02 -31.91 -15.99
CA PHE A 636 -12.07 -30.46 -15.99
C PHE A 636 -10.66 -29.88 -16.00
N ASP A 637 -10.55 -28.63 -16.44
CA ASP A 637 -9.31 -27.86 -16.40
C ASP A 637 -9.54 -26.49 -15.76
N ILE A 638 -8.45 -25.73 -15.55
CA ILE A 638 -8.48 -24.35 -15.08
C ILE A 638 -9.29 -23.51 -16.09
N LYS A 639 -10.45 -23.01 -15.67
CA LYS A 639 -11.33 -22.21 -16.54
C LYS A 639 -10.90 -20.74 -16.58
N PRO A 640 -11.12 -20.04 -17.72
CA PRO A 640 -10.93 -18.59 -17.79
C PRO A 640 -11.73 -17.87 -16.70
N LYS A 641 -11.09 -16.92 -16.01
CA LYS A 641 -11.62 -16.32 -14.77
C LYS A 641 -12.80 -15.38 -14.97
N ILE A 642 -12.98 -14.84 -16.18
CA ILE A 642 -14.03 -13.85 -16.48
C ILE A 642 -15.12 -14.47 -17.35
N ILE A 643 -16.38 -14.25 -16.96
CA ILE A 643 -17.58 -14.70 -17.68
C ILE A 643 -17.60 -14.06 -19.08
N TYR A 644 -18.02 -14.80 -20.11
CA TYR A 644 -18.10 -14.32 -21.50
C TYR A 644 -18.90 -13.01 -21.69
N THR A 645 -19.80 -12.70 -20.76
CA THR A 645 -20.65 -11.50 -20.74
C THR A 645 -19.96 -10.22 -20.27
N ALA A 646 -18.72 -10.28 -19.77
CA ALA A 646 -18.00 -9.08 -19.36
C ALA A 646 -17.63 -8.17 -20.56
N PRO A 647 -17.48 -6.85 -20.35
CA PRO A 647 -17.02 -5.92 -21.38
C PRO A 647 -15.67 -6.33 -21.99
N ASP A 648 -15.43 -5.95 -23.25
CA ASP A 648 -14.23 -6.38 -23.99
C ASP A 648 -12.92 -6.03 -23.27
N PHE A 649 -12.78 -4.78 -22.82
CA PHE A 649 -11.61 -4.34 -22.03
C PHE A 649 -11.40 -5.20 -20.77
N VAL A 650 -12.50 -5.51 -20.06
CA VAL A 650 -12.44 -6.33 -18.84
C VAL A 650 -11.94 -7.74 -19.17
N LYS A 651 -12.40 -8.35 -20.26
CA LYS A 651 -11.93 -9.68 -20.69
C LYS A 651 -10.47 -9.69 -21.11
N ARG A 652 -10.07 -8.73 -21.96
CA ARG A 652 -8.76 -8.69 -22.60
C ARG A 652 -7.64 -8.18 -21.69
N VAL A 653 -7.94 -7.27 -20.76
CA VAL A 653 -6.94 -6.62 -19.90
C VAL A 653 -7.11 -7.10 -18.46
N THR A 654 -8.19 -6.72 -17.79
CA THR A 654 -8.44 -7.06 -16.38
C THR A 654 -8.39 -8.57 -16.14
N GLY A 655 -8.99 -9.38 -17.01
CA GLY A 655 -9.01 -10.84 -16.90
C GLY A 655 -7.64 -11.49 -17.00
N GLN A 656 -6.76 -10.97 -17.85
CA GLN A 656 -5.39 -11.45 -17.98
C GLN A 656 -4.56 -11.11 -16.73
N ILE A 657 -4.73 -9.91 -16.19
CA ILE A 657 -4.04 -9.52 -14.94
C ILE A 657 -4.52 -10.39 -13.77
N ILE A 658 -5.83 -10.59 -13.61
CA ILE A 658 -6.37 -11.51 -12.57
C ILE A 658 -5.86 -12.95 -12.79
N ALA A 659 -5.67 -13.36 -14.05
CA ALA A 659 -5.13 -14.67 -14.40
C ALA A 659 -3.63 -14.84 -14.09
N GLY A 660 -2.90 -13.75 -13.84
CA GLY A 660 -1.45 -13.76 -13.62
C GLY A 660 -0.63 -13.57 -14.91
N TYR A 661 -1.26 -13.15 -16.00
CA TYR A 661 -0.64 -12.92 -17.31
C TYR A 661 -0.49 -11.42 -17.63
N GLY A 662 -0.45 -10.56 -16.60
CA GLY A 662 -0.31 -9.11 -16.77
C GLY A 662 0.98 -8.70 -17.49
N ASP A 663 2.08 -9.42 -17.29
CA ASP A 663 3.37 -9.17 -17.97
C ASP A 663 3.33 -9.43 -19.48
N ALA A 664 2.42 -10.27 -19.95
CA ALA A 664 2.26 -10.59 -21.37
C ALA A 664 1.41 -9.55 -22.14
N LEU A 665 0.74 -8.63 -21.44
CA LEU A 665 -0.06 -7.59 -22.07
C LEU A 665 0.85 -6.60 -22.81
N PRO A 666 0.59 -6.33 -24.11
CA PRO A 666 1.38 -5.37 -24.87
C PRO A 666 1.00 -3.92 -24.52
N VAL A 667 1.81 -2.96 -24.96
CA VAL A 667 1.58 -1.53 -24.71
C VAL A 667 0.25 -1.06 -25.30
N SER A 668 -0.14 -1.54 -26.49
CA SER A 668 -1.35 -1.11 -27.21
C SER A 668 -2.67 -1.33 -26.48
N VAL A 669 -2.73 -2.24 -25.49
CA VAL A 669 -3.95 -2.53 -24.74
C VAL A 669 -4.07 -1.74 -23.44
N MET A 670 -3.01 -1.04 -23.04
CA MET A 670 -3.01 -0.21 -21.83
C MET A 670 -3.59 1.18 -22.12
N PRO A 671 -4.41 1.76 -21.22
CA PRO A 671 -4.89 3.12 -21.39
C PRO A 671 -3.73 4.11 -21.30
N VAL A 672 -3.70 5.08 -22.22
CA VAL A 672 -2.60 6.04 -22.37
C VAL A 672 -2.48 7.04 -21.22
N ASP A 673 -3.56 7.22 -20.47
CA ASP A 673 -3.71 8.19 -19.37
C ASP A 673 -4.01 7.49 -18.02
N GLY A 674 -3.99 6.16 -17.98
CA GLY A 674 -4.34 5.40 -16.78
C GLY A 674 -5.85 5.32 -16.48
N THR A 675 -6.73 5.66 -17.42
CA THR A 675 -8.19 5.56 -17.22
C THR A 675 -8.67 4.10 -17.35
N PHE A 676 -9.25 3.55 -16.27
CA PHE A 676 -9.81 2.18 -16.23
C PHE A 676 -11.34 2.18 -16.06
N PRO A 677 -12.05 1.15 -16.56
CA PRO A 677 -13.49 1.02 -16.35
C PRO A 677 -13.85 0.71 -14.89
N THR A 678 -14.99 1.23 -14.46
CA THR A 678 -15.62 0.95 -13.17
C THR A 678 -16.38 -0.39 -13.19
N GLY A 679 -16.75 -0.92 -12.01
CA GLY A 679 -17.63 -2.08 -11.83
C GLY A 679 -16.92 -3.41 -12.04
N THR A 680 -15.58 -3.42 -12.04
CA THR A 680 -14.78 -4.58 -12.42
C THR A 680 -14.63 -5.61 -11.31
N ALA A 681 -14.79 -5.22 -10.03
CA ALA A 681 -14.76 -6.16 -8.90
C ALA A 681 -15.86 -7.23 -8.95
N ALA A 682 -17.01 -6.91 -9.57
CA ALA A 682 -18.12 -7.85 -9.74
C ALA A 682 -17.76 -9.12 -10.54
N PHE A 683 -16.72 -9.05 -11.38
CA PHE A 683 -16.27 -10.17 -12.21
C PHE A 683 -15.19 -11.05 -11.54
N GLU A 684 -14.68 -10.66 -10.37
CA GLU A 684 -13.56 -11.38 -9.73
C GLU A 684 -13.99 -12.68 -9.03
N LYS A 685 -15.17 -12.69 -8.38
CA LYS A 685 -15.77 -13.85 -7.69
C LYS A 685 -14.76 -14.67 -6.88
N ARG A 686 -14.16 -14.01 -5.90
CA ARG A 686 -12.97 -14.45 -5.15
C ARG A 686 -13.16 -15.69 -4.29
N ASN A 687 -14.39 -16.05 -3.97
CA ASN A 687 -14.82 -17.26 -3.26
C ASN A 687 -13.94 -17.61 -2.05
N LEU A 688 -13.86 -16.68 -1.08
CA LEU A 688 -12.97 -16.79 0.09
C LEU A 688 -13.64 -17.35 1.34
N ALA A 689 -14.98 -17.21 1.45
CA ALA A 689 -15.71 -17.59 2.65
C ALA A 689 -15.85 -19.11 2.80
N LEU A 690 -15.53 -19.63 3.99
CA LEU A 690 -15.87 -21.00 4.38
C LEU A 690 -17.35 -21.12 4.79
N GLU A 691 -17.91 -20.05 5.34
CA GLU A 691 -19.31 -19.96 5.77
C GLU A 691 -19.94 -18.67 5.25
N ILE A 692 -21.23 -18.71 4.92
CA ILE A 692 -22.02 -17.57 4.45
C ILE A 692 -23.28 -17.39 5.31
N PRO A 693 -23.83 -16.16 5.41
CA PRO A 693 -25.07 -15.92 6.15
C PRO A 693 -26.28 -16.48 5.39
N VAL A 694 -27.18 -17.15 6.12
CA VAL A 694 -28.45 -17.70 5.63
C VAL A 694 -29.61 -16.96 6.28
N TRP A 695 -30.55 -16.49 5.46
CA TRP A 695 -31.70 -15.70 5.87
C TRP A 695 -32.89 -16.59 6.30
N GLU A 696 -33.39 -16.36 7.51
CA GLU A 696 -34.61 -16.97 8.08
C GLU A 696 -35.77 -15.98 7.95
N THR A 697 -36.69 -16.26 7.04
CA THR A 697 -37.75 -15.34 6.59
C THR A 697 -38.86 -15.15 7.62
N ASP A 698 -39.17 -16.18 8.42
CA ASP A 698 -40.20 -16.19 9.46
C ASP A 698 -39.88 -15.27 10.65
N LEU A 699 -38.59 -15.05 10.92
CA LEU A 699 -38.12 -14.19 12.02
C LEU A 699 -37.85 -12.74 11.58
N CYS A 700 -37.46 -12.52 10.33
CA CYS A 700 -36.88 -11.23 9.91
C CYS A 700 -37.87 -10.05 9.96
N THR A 701 -37.48 -8.98 10.66
CA THR A 701 -38.27 -7.73 10.76
C THR A 701 -37.98 -6.71 9.65
N GLN A 702 -37.15 -7.06 8.68
CA GLN A 702 -36.81 -6.23 7.51
C GLN A 702 -36.18 -4.87 7.87
N CYS A 703 -35.26 -4.87 8.84
CA CYS A 703 -34.67 -3.63 9.37
C CYS A 703 -33.49 -3.04 8.56
N GLY A 704 -32.92 -3.76 7.60
CA GLY A 704 -31.79 -3.30 6.78
C GLY A 704 -30.40 -3.32 7.44
N LYS A 705 -30.29 -3.56 8.75
CA LYS A 705 -29.00 -3.45 9.48
C LYS A 705 -27.90 -4.39 8.95
N CYS A 706 -28.26 -5.60 8.54
CA CYS A 706 -27.30 -6.55 7.96
C CYS A 706 -26.65 -6.03 6.65
N ALA A 707 -27.43 -5.34 5.81
CA ALA A 707 -26.94 -4.68 4.60
C ALA A 707 -26.14 -3.39 4.91
N MET A 708 -26.47 -2.68 6.00
CA MET A 708 -25.72 -1.51 6.45
C MET A 708 -24.29 -1.84 6.85
N VAL A 709 -24.11 -2.84 7.70
CA VAL A 709 -22.80 -3.15 8.29
C VAL A 709 -21.89 -3.97 7.38
N CYS A 710 -22.40 -4.48 6.25
CA CYS A 710 -21.63 -5.34 5.38
C CYS A 710 -20.46 -4.56 4.73
N PRO A 711 -19.19 -4.92 5.01
CA PRO A 711 -18.05 -4.18 4.49
C PRO A 711 -17.75 -4.43 3.00
N HIS A 712 -18.43 -5.39 2.38
CA HIS A 712 -18.19 -5.79 0.98
C HIS A 712 -19.45 -5.72 0.11
N SER A 713 -20.57 -5.22 0.62
CA SER A 713 -21.86 -5.17 -0.10
C SER A 713 -22.33 -6.53 -0.63
N VAL A 714 -22.04 -7.61 0.12
CA VAL A 714 -22.33 -9.00 -0.27
C VAL A 714 -23.70 -9.48 0.20
N ILE A 715 -24.35 -8.75 1.12
CA ILE A 715 -25.76 -8.96 1.45
C ILE A 715 -26.51 -7.68 1.12
N ARG A 716 -27.54 -7.77 0.27
CA ARG A 716 -28.33 -6.64 -0.21
C ARG A 716 -29.80 -6.89 -0.03
N SER A 717 -30.58 -5.81 -0.04
CA SER A 717 -32.04 -5.87 -0.05
C SER A 717 -32.62 -5.14 -1.25
N LYS A 718 -33.64 -5.73 -1.88
CA LYS A 718 -34.47 -5.09 -2.91
C LYS A 718 -35.94 -5.20 -2.53
N ILE A 719 -36.68 -4.14 -2.83
CA ILE A 719 -38.15 -4.12 -2.78
C ILE A 719 -38.64 -4.15 -4.23
N PHE A 720 -39.58 -5.03 -4.53
CA PHE A 720 -40.09 -5.24 -5.88
C PHE A 720 -41.58 -5.64 -5.84
N ALA A 721 -42.26 -5.53 -6.98
CA ALA A 721 -43.64 -5.99 -7.11
C ALA A 721 -43.72 -7.51 -6.93
N THR A 722 -44.76 -8.02 -6.26
CA THR A 722 -44.84 -9.45 -5.90
C THR A 722 -45.00 -10.36 -7.11
N ASP A 723 -45.44 -9.84 -8.25
CA ASP A 723 -45.47 -10.54 -9.54
C ASP A 723 -44.10 -10.56 -10.25
N ALA A 724 -43.13 -9.75 -9.83
CA ALA A 724 -41.78 -9.76 -10.40
C ALA A 724 -40.98 -11.04 -10.10
N VAL A 725 -41.47 -11.89 -9.18
CA VAL A 725 -40.84 -13.19 -8.85
C VAL A 725 -41.32 -14.37 -9.72
N VAL A 726 -42.06 -14.09 -10.79
CA VAL A 726 -42.43 -15.13 -11.77
C VAL A 726 -41.14 -15.70 -12.39
N GLY A 727 -40.94 -17.01 -12.26
CA GLY A 727 -39.74 -17.69 -12.73
C GLY A 727 -38.50 -17.57 -11.82
N ALA A 728 -38.68 -17.10 -10.58
CA ALA A 728 -37.61 -17.14 -9.58
C ALA A 728 -37.13 -18.59 -9.32
N PRO A 729 -35.84 -18.80 -9.02
CA PRO A 729 -35.35 -20.10 -8.56
C PRO A 729 -36.17 -20.61 -7.36
N GLU A 730 -36.37 -21.93 -7.26
CA GLU A 730 -37.15 -22.54 -6.15
C GLU A 730 -36.60 -22.15 -4.76
N THR A 731 -35.29 -21.96 -4.67
CA THR A 731 -34.59 -21.57 -3.45
C THR A 731 -34.56 -20.07 -3.19
N PHE A 732 -35.13 -19.24 -4.08
CA PHE A 732 -35.12 -17.78 -3.95
C PHE A 732 -36.11 -17.33 -2.88
N LYS A 733 -35.58 -16.81 -1.77
CA LYS A 733 -36.39 -16.35 -0.65
C LYS A 733 -36.90 -14.92 -0.89
N HIS A 734 -38.19 -14.71 -0.68
CA HIS A 734 -38.80 -13.38 -0.56
C HIS A 734 -39.97 -13.43 0.43
N VAL A 735 -40.34 -12.27 0.98
CA VAL A 735 -41.50 -12.13 1.88
C VAL A 735 -42.28 -10.85 1.56
N PRO A 736 -43.58 -10.78 1.90
CA PRO A 736 -44.34 -9.54 1.78
C PRO A 736 -43.66 -8.38 2.52
N MET A 737 -43.67 -7.21 1.90
CA MET A 737 -43.07 -6.00 2.48
C MET A 737 -43.86 -5.55 3.71
N LEU A 738 -43.18 -5.39 4.85
CA LEU A 738 -43.78 -4.93 6.10
C LEU A 738 -43.70 -3.40 6.22
N GLY A 739 -44.73 -2.80 6.82
CA GLY A 739 -44.77 -1.38 7.17
C GLY A 739 -45.72 -0.56 6.29
N LYS A 740 -46.31 0.48 6.87
CA LYS A 740 -47.30 1.35 6.21
C LYS A 740 -46.69 2.35 5.22
N ASP A 741 -45.37 2.47 5.22
CA ASP A 741 -44.62 3.38 4.35
C ASP A 741 -44.50 2.88 2.91
N PHE A 742 -44.91 1.64 2.65
CA PHE A 742 -44.83 0.99 1.33
C PHE A 742 -46.24 0.55 0.87
N PRO A 743 -46.57 0.68 -0.42
CA PRO A 743 -47.86 0.23 -0.94
C PRO A 743 -48.01 -1.29 -0.83
N ALA A 744 -49.26 -1.76 -0.81
CA ALA A 744 -49.58 -3.18 -0.82
C ALA A 744 -49.13 -3.85 -2.13
N GLY A 745 -48.92 -5.17 -2.11
CA GLY A 745 -48.50 -5.93 -3.28
C GLY A 745 -46.98 -5.92 -3.54
N LEU A 746 -46.18 -5.37 -2.62
CA LEU A 746 -44.72 -5.42 -2.69
C LEU A 746 -44.14 -6.57 -1.86
N SER A 747 -43.01 -7.10 -2.33
CA SER A 747 -42.18 -8.08 -1.64
C SER A 747 -40.77 -7.53 -1.43
N ILE A 748 -40.05 -8.10 -0.45
CA ILE A 748 -38.65 -7.82 -0.18
C ILE A 748 -37.85 -9.12 -0.11
N SER A 749 -36.62 -9.08 -0.61
CA SER A 749 -35.64 -10.15 -0.44
C SER A 749 -34.34 -9.59 0.13
N TYR A 750 -33.70 -10.36 1.01
CA TYR A 750 -32.31 -10.16 1.43
C TYR A 750 -31.46 -11.26 0.82
N GLN A 751 -30.68 -10.94 -0.21
CA GLN A 751 -29.92 -11.91 -0.98
C GLN A 751 -28.41 -11.74 -0.75
N VAL A 752 -27.71 -12.88 -0.66
CA VAL A 752 -26.27 -12.95 -0.43
C VAL A 752 -25.56 -13.30 -1.73
N ALA A 753 -24.42 -12.65 -1.99
CA ALA A 753 -23.47 -12.98 -3.05
C ALA A 753 -22.46 -14.02 -2.52
N PRO A 754 -22.66 -15.33 -2.78
CA PRO A 754 -21.90 -16.37 -2.08
C PRO A 754 -20.41 -16.36 -2.44
N GLU A 755 -20.07 -16.01 -3.69
CA GLU A 755 -18.70 -16.02 -4.21
C GLU A 755 -17.93 -14.72 -3.90
N ASP A 756 -18.58 -13.69 -3.35
CA ASP A 756 -17.92 -12.44 -2.95
C ASP A 756 -17.90 -12.25 -1.42
N CYS A 757 -18.70 -13.05 -0.69
CA CYS A 757 -18.68 -13.07 0.77
C CYS A 757 -17.29 -13.42 1.31
N THR A 758 -16.88 -12.72 2.35
CA THR A 758 -15.62 -12.94 3.07
C THR A 758 -15.79 -13.69 4.38
N GLY A 759 -17.03 -13.99 4.79
CA GLY A 759 -17.31 -14.75 6.02
C GLY A 759 -17.07 -13.97 7.32
N CYS A 760 -17.08 -12.64 7.30
CA CYS A 760 -16.74 -11.80 8.47
C CYS A 760 -17.75 -11.81 9.64
N THR A 761 -18.90 -12.49 9.51
CA THR A 761 -19.98 -12.64 10.50
C THR A 761 -20.70 -11.37 10.98
N LEU A 762 -20.25 -10.16 10.63
CA LEU A 762 -20.82 -8.89 11.10
C LEU A 762 -22.33 -8.74 10.84
N CYS A 763 -22.81 -9.18 9.67
CA CYS A 763 -24.24 -9.13 9.34
C CYS A 763 -25.11 -10.00 10.28
N VAL A 764 -24.57 -11.11 10.78
CA VAL A 764 -25.22 -12.00 11.77
C VAL A 764 -25.08 -11.44 13.19
N ASP A 765 -23.94 -10.82 13.49
CA ASP A 765 -23.69 -10.18 14.77
C ASP A 765 -24.66 -9.02 15.03
N ILE A 766 -24.81 -8.08 14.08
CA ILE A 766 -25.70 -6.92 14.23
C ILE A 766 -27.18 -7.28 14.25
N CYS A 767 -27.56 -8.47 13.78
CA CYS A 767 -28.95 -8.89 13.67
C CYS A 767 -29.57 -8.97 15.08
N PRO A 768 -30.55 -8.09 15.41
CA PRO A 768 -31.11 -8.03 16.75
C PRO A 768 -32.19 -9.10 16.98
N ILE A 769 -32.66 -9.75 15.91
CA ILE A 769 -33.84 -10.61 15.95
C ILE A 769 -33.43 -12.06 16.21
N ARG A 770 -33.95 -12.60 17.31
CA ARG A 770 -33.77 -13.97 17.76
C ARG A 770 -35.11 -14.66 17.86
N ASP A 771 -35.12 -15.96 17.63
CA ASP A 771 -36.26 -16.81 17.95
C ASP A 771 -36.52 -16.75 19.47
N LYS A 772 -37.78 -16.53 19.85
CA LYS A 772 -38.19 -16.47 21.26
C LYS A 772 -38.03 -17.82 21.98
N SER A 773 -38.14 -18.92 21.23
CA SER A 773 -38.02 -20.28 21.75
C SER A 773 -36.59 -20.81 21.75
N ASN A 774 -35.71 -20.26 20.89
CA ASN A 774 -34.31 -20.65 20.81
C ASN A 774 -33.40 -19.44 20.53
N ALA A 775 -32.75 -18.91 21.58
CA ALA A 775 -31.91 -17.72 21.47
C ALA A 775 -30.69 -17.85 20.55
N SER A 776 -30.27 -19.08 20.18
CA SER A 776 -29.18 -19.31 19.22
C SER A 776 -29.63 -19.22 17.77
N ARG A 777 -30.94 -19.37 17.49
CA ARG A 777 -31.53 -19.17 16.15
C ARG A 777 -31.85 -17.69 15.94
N LYS A 778 -31.16 -17.04 15.02
CA LYS A 778 -31.40 -15.64 14.62
C LYS A 778 -32.12 -15.56 13.28
N ALA A 779 -32.58 -14.36 12.90
CA ALA A 779 -33.09 -14.10 11.55
C ALA A 779 -32.00 -14.22 10.45
N LEU A 780 -30.72 -14.26 10.82
CA LEU A 780 -29.59 -14.50 9.93
C LEU A 780 -28.56 -15.35 10.68
N ASN A 781 -28.08 -16.46 10.10
CA ASN A 781 -27.14 -17.39 10.75
C ASN A 781 -26.00 -17.77 9.80
N MET A 782 -24.80 -18.02 10.31
CA MET A 782 -23.70 -18.53 9.47
C MET A 782 -23.90 -20.03 9.20
N GLN A 783 -23.68 -20.47 7.96
CA GLN A 783 -23.67 -21.88 7.58
C GLN A 783 -22.55 -22.17 6.57
N SER A 784 -22.13 -23.44 6.50
CA SER A 784 -21.12 -23.91 5.54
C SER A 784 -21.50 -23.55 4.10
N GLN A 785 -20.56 -22.97 3.35
CA GLN A 785 -20.80 -22.46 2.01
C GLN A 785 -21.03 -23.56 0.95
N PRO A 786 -20.25 -24.67 0.87
CA PRO A 786 -20.34 -25.63 -0.22
C PRO A 786 -21.74 -26.18 -0.56
N PRO A 787 -22.60 -26.60 0.40
CA PRO A 787 -23.95 -27.07 0.06
C PRO A 787 -24.88 -25.97 -0.46
N LEU A 788 -24.56 -24.69 -0.20
CA LEU A 788 -25.41 -23.54 -0.53
C LEU A 788 -24.95 -22.80 -1.78
N ARG A 789 -23.65 -22.84 -2.12
CA ARG A 789 -23.02 -21.97 -3.12
C ARG A 789 -23.71 -21.98 -4.47
N VAL A 790 -24.07 -23.16 -4.98
CA VAL A 790 -24.68 -23.30 -6.32
C VAL A 790 -26.07 -22.66 -6.36
N ALA A 791 -26.92 -22.97 -5.39
CA ALA A 791 -28.26 -22.41 -5.29
C ALA A 791 -28.21 -20.89 -5.03
N GLU A 792 -27.37 -20.44 -4.10
CA GLU A 792 -27.27 -19.02 -3.77
C GLU A 792 -26.63 -18.19 -4.90
N LYS A 793 -25.82 -18.81 -5.77
CA LYS A 793 -25.32 -18.16 -6.99
C LYS A 793 -26.47 -17.90 -7.96
N ALA A 794 -27.31 -18.90 -8.22
CA ALA A 794 -28.49 -18.73 -9.07
C ALA A 794 -29.47 -17.71 -8.49
N ASN A 795 -29.68 -17.74 -7.16
CA ASN A 795 -30.49 -16.76 -6.45
C ASN A 795 -29.90 -15.34 -6.57
N TRP A 796 -28.58 -15.18 -6.44
CA TRP A 796 -27.89 -13.90 -6.59
C TRP A 796 -28.02 -13.35 -8.02
N ASP A 797 -27.77 -14.20 -9.03
CA ASP A 797 -27.89 -13.81 -10.44
C ASP A 797 -29.33 -13.36 -10.76
N TYR A 798 -30.34 -14.08 -10.24
CA TYR A 798 -31.75 -13.69 -10.34
C TYR A 798 -32.04 -12.38 -9.59
N PHE A 799 -31.54 -12.20 -8.37
CA PHE A 799 -31.71 -10.97 -7.60
C PHE A 799 -31.19 -9.72 -8.32
N LEU A 800 -30.13 -9.87 -9.10
CA LEU A 800 -29.59 -8.77 -9.90
C LEU A 800 -30.52 -8.36 -11.06
N THR A 801 -31.38 -9.25 -11.56
CA THR A 801 -32.35 -8.91 -12.64
C THR A 801 -33.59 -8.18 -12.13
N LEU A 802 -33.89 -8.29 -10.82
CA LEU A 802 -35.01 -7.57 -10.21
C LEU A 802 -34.80 -6.06 -10.31
N PRO A 803 -35.86 -5.27 -10.57
CA PRO A 803 -35.76 -3.82 -10.69
C PRO A 803 -35.30 -3.19 -9.37
N GLU A 804 -34.51 -2.12 -9.47
CA GLU A 804 -34.22 -1.26 -8.32
C GLU A 804 -35.47 -0.46 -7.96
N TYR A 805 -35.70 -0.24 -6.65
CA TYR A 805 -36.84 0.56 -6.20
C TYR A 805 -36.63 2.04 -6.49
N ASP A 806 -37.70 2.75 -6.85
CA ASP A 806 -37.63 4.18 -7.18
C ASP A 806 -37.12 4.99 -5.98
N ARG A 807 -35.96 5.64 -6.16
CA ARG A 807 -35.29 6.44 -5.15
C ARG A 807 -36.17 7.58 -4.61
N ARG A 808 -37.03 8.14 -5.46
CA ARG A 808 -37.94 9.26 -5.12
C ARG A 808 -39.00 8.87 -4.10
N LEU A 809 -39.31 7.58 -4.01
CA LEU A 809 -40.36 7.04 -3.13
C LEU A 809 -39.80 6.55 -1.78
N LEU A 810 -38.47 6.54 -1.59
CA LEU A 810 -37.85 6.01 -0.37
C LEU A 810 -37.68 7.07 0.72
N LYS A 811 -37.99 6.68 1.96
CA LYS A 811 -37.62 7.44 3.16
C LYS A 811 -36.15 7.19 3.51
N THR A 812 -35.26 7.95 2.89
CA THR A 812 -33.79 7.81 3.00
C THR A 812 -33.22 8.17 4.38
N ASN A 813 -33.98 8.87 5.23
CA ASN A 813 -33.62 9.17 6.62
C ASN A 813 -33.84 8.00 7.60
N THR A 814 -34.25 6.83 7.11
CA THR A 814 -34.37 5.60 7.91
C THR A 814 -33.38 4.55 7.42
N ILE A 815 -32.85 3.72 8.33
CA ILE A 815 -31.96 2.60 7.93
C ILE A 815 -32.66 1.67 6.94
N LYS A 816 -33.94 1.39 7.17
CA LYS A 816 -34.75 0.52 6.31
C LYS A 816 -34.85 1.06 4.88
N GLY A 817 -35.09 2.37 4.71
CA GLY A 817 -35.17 2.99 3.38
C GLY A 817 -33.79 3.14 2.72
N ALA A 818 -32.79 3.63 3.45
CA ALA A 818 -31.43 3.83 2.92
C ALA A 818 -30.78 2.53 2.42
N MET A 819 -31.06 1.40 3.08
CA MET A 819 -30.43 0.10 2.74
C MET A 819 -31.11 -0.63 1.58
N VAL A 820 -32.21 -0.08 1.04
CA VAL A 820 -32.81 -0.53 -0.23
C VAL A 820 -32.10 0.10 -1.43
N LEU A 821 -31.47 1.27 -1.25
CA LEU A 821 -30.71 1.91 -2.32
C LEU A 821 -29.56 1.02 -2.79
N GLN A 822 -29.39 0.93 -4.10
CA GLN A 822 -28.30 0.17 -4.71
C GLN A 822 -26.94 0.67 -4.21
N PRO A 823 -26.06 -0.20 -3.65
CA PRO A 823 -24.70 0.18 -3.32
C PRO A 823 -23.86 0.33 -4.59
N LEU A 824 -23.18 1.47 -4.72
CA LEU A 824 -22.26 1.77 -5.83
C LEU A 824 -20.78 1.59 -5.46
N PHE A 825 -20.54 0.90 -4.34
CA PHE A 825 -19.25 0.43 -3.87
C PHE A 825 -19.41 -1.01 -3.40
N GLU A 826 -18.82 -1.97 -4.12
CA GLU A 826 -19.07 -3.40 -3.91
C GLU A 826 -17.81 -4.27 -4.07
N PHE A 827 -17.71 -5.34 -3.29
CA PHE A 827 -16.69 -6.39 -3.45
C PHE A 827 -15.23 -5.92 -3.38
N SER A 828 -14.97 -4.85 -2.61
CA SER A 828 -13.63 -4.27 -2.49
C SER A 828 -12.56 -5.25 -1.98
N GLY A 829 -11.29 -4.95 -2.27
CA GLY A 829 -10.12 -5.69 -1.78
C GLY A 829 -9.79 -5.50 -0.28
N ALA A 830 -10.68 -4.88 0.49
CA ALA A 830 -10.47 -4.59 1.91
C ALA A 830 -10.43 -5.85 2.79
N CYS A 831 -9.89 -5.72 4.00
CA CYS A 831 -9.80 -6.79 4.99
C CYS A 831 -11.17 -7.41 5.34
N VAL A 832 -11.17 -8.68 5.77
CA VAL A 832 -12.36 -9.35 6.33
C VAL A 832 -12.81 -8.58 7.58
N GLY A 833 -14.03 -8.02 7.57
CA GLY A 833 -14.56 -7.21 8.68
C GLY A 833 -14.07 -5.75 8.76
N CYS A 834 -13.52 -5.21 7.67
CA CYS A 834 -13.00 -3.83 7.60
C CYS A 834 -13.95 -2.78 8.18
N GLY A 835 -13.46 -1.89 9.05
CA GLY A 835 -14.25 -0.80 9.63
C GLY A 835 -14.45 0.43 8.73
N GLU A 836 -13.72 0.56 7.63
CA GLU A 836 -13.77 1.74 6.75
C GLU A 836 -14.91 1.67 5.73
N THR A 837 -15.05 0.53 5.04
CA THR A 837 -15.89 0.39 3.84
C THR A 837 -17.40 0.52 4.06
N PRO A 838 -17.99 0.20 5.24
CA PRO A 838 -19.41 0.47 5.47
C PRO A 838 -19.79 1.95 5.34
N TYR A 839 -18.89 2.87 5.72
CA TYR A 839 -19.11 4.32 5.56
C TYR A 839 -19.07 4.76 4.10
N ILE A 840 -18.09 4.25 3.34
CA ILE A 840 -17.98 4.54 1.89
C ILE A 840 -19.18 3.98 1.12
N LYS A 841 -19.61 2.75 1.45
CA LYS A 841 -20.82 2.15 0.91
C LYS A 841 -22.05 3.01 1.22
N LEU A 842 -22.17 3.53 2.44
CA LEU A 842 -23.27 4.42 2.80
C LEU A 842 -23.28 5.69 1.93
N ALA A 843 -22.14 6.37 1.78
CA ALA A 843 -22.03 7.53 0.89
C ALA A 843 -22.41 7.20 -0.55
N SER A 844 -21.95 6.06 -1.08
CA SER A 844 -22.23 5.67 -2.46
C SER A 844 -23.69 5.30 -2.69
N GLN A 845 -24.38 4.73 -1.69
CA GLN A 845 -25.83 4.48 -1.76
C GLN A 845 -26.64 5.78 -1.79
N LEU A 846 -26.28 6.73 -0.92
CA LEU A 846 -26.99 7.98 -0.76
C LEU A 846 -26.76 8.95 -1.93
N PHE A 847 -25.51 9.09 -2.40
CA PHE A 847 -25.13 10.18 -3.31
C PHE A 847 -24.39 9.72 -4.57
N GLY A 848 -24.15 8.41 -4.72
CA GLY A 848 -23.18 7.89 -5.68
C GLY A 848 -23.51 8.14 -7.15
N ASP A 849 -24.78 8.34 -7.51
CA ASP A 849 -25.21 8.65 -8.87
C ASP A 849 -24.83 10.08 -9.33
N ARG A 850 -24.28 10.90 -8.43
CA ARG A 850 -23.82 12.28 -8.66
C ARG A 850 -22.54 12.62 -7.90
N MET A 851 -21.81 11.62 -7.44
CA MET A 851 -20.62 11.77 -6.59
C MET A 851 -19.34 11.90 -7.41
N MET A 852 -18.49 12.88 -7.07
CA MET A 852 -17.10 12.96 -7.52
C MET A 852 -16.18 12.78 -6.32
N ILE A 853 -15.19 11.91 -6.43
CA ILE A 853 -14.34 11.47 -5.32
C ILE A 853 -12.88 11.86 -5.58
N ALA A 854 -12.36 12.72 -4.73
CA ALA A 854 -10.94 12.88 -4.48
C ALA A 854 -10.55 11.95 -3.33
N ASN A 855 -9.72 10.94 -3.60
CA ASN A 855 -9.31 9.98 -2.59
C ASN A 855 -7.81 10.11 -2.27
N ALA A 856 -7.47 10.31 -1.00
CA ALA A 856 -6.07 10.35 -0.57
C ALA A 856 -5.42 8.97 -0.68
N THR A 857 -4.11 8.92 -0.90
CA THR A 857 -3.39 7.66 -0.86
C THR A 857 -3.47 7.04 0.55
N GLY A 858 -3.84 5.76 0.65
CA GLY A 858 -4.05 5.07 1.92
C GLY A 858 -4.85 3.79 1.73
N CYS A 859 -5.40 3.21 2.80
CA CYS A 859 -6.26 2.02 2.68
C CYS A 859 -7.36 2.20 1.63
N SER A 860 -8.03 3.35 1.68
CA SER A 860 -9.16 3.70 0.83
C SER A 860 -8.81 3.77 -0.65
N SER A 861 -7.61 4.24 -1.02
CA SER A 861 -7.17 4.20 -2.41
C SER A 861 -6.76 2.79 -2.84
N ILE A 862 -6.16 2.00 -1.94
CA ILE A 862 -5.77 0.63 -2.26
C ILE A 862 -6.99 -0.24 -2.51
N TYR A 863 -7.93 -0.37 -1.59
CA TYR A 863 -9.11 -1.21 -1.86
C TYR A 863 -10.10 -0.55 -2.84
N GLY A 864 -9.99 0.76 -3.10
CA GLY A 864 -10.87 1.54 -3.96
C GLY A 864 -10.42 1.65 -5.42
N GLY A 865 -9.11 1.58 -5.70
CA GLY A 865 -8.56 1.84 -7.03
C GLY A 865 -7.32 1.03 -7.39
N ASN A 866 -7.02 -0.07 -6.68
CA ASN A 866 -5.89 -0.92 -7.01
C ASN A 866 -6.21 -1.93 -8.11
N LEU A 867 -5.50 -1.84 -9.23
CA LEU A 867 -5.63 -2.78 -10.35
C LEU A 867 -5.41 -4.24 -9.90
N PRO A 868 -6.13 -5.20 -10.51
CA PRO A 868 -6.89 -5.08 -11.75
C PRO A 868 -8.38 -4.74 -11.62
N THR A 869 -8.92 -4.64 -10.40
CA THR A 869 -10.36 -4.47 -10.15
C THR A 869 -10.66 -3.28 -9.25
N THR A 870 -11.77 -2.60 -9.50
CA THR A 870 -12.28 -1.51 -8.64
C THR A 870 -13.70 -1.82 -8.14
N PRO A 871 -14.01 -1.52 -6.86
CA PRO A 871 -15.34 -1.67 -6.30
C PRO A 871 -16.33 -0.58 -6.71
N TRP A 872 -15.87 0.55 -7.26
CA TRP A 872 -16.76 1.63 -7.72
C TRP A 872 -17.54 1.16 -8.93
N THR A 873 -18.87 1.26 -8.90
CA THR A 873 -19.74 0.77 -9.98
C THR A 873 -20.80 1.81 -10.38
N LYS A 874 -21.62 1.48 -11.37
CA LYS A 874 -22.68 2.32 -11.92
C LYS A 874 -24.05 1.69 -11.64
N ASN A 875 -25.07 2.53 -11.54
CA ASN A 875 -26.46 2.09 -11.51
C ASN A 875 -26.93 1.65 -12.93
N THR A 876 -28.19 1.22 -13.03
CA THR A 876 -28.82 0.79 -14.29
C THR A 876 -28.90 1.89 -15.36
N GLU A 877 -28.83 3.16 -14.97
CA GLU A 877 -28.82 4.33 -15.86
C GLU A 877 -27.39 4.71 -16.31
N GLY A 878 -26.38 3.94 -15.89
CA GLY A 878 -24.97 4.21 -16.21
C GLY A 878 -24.31 5.30 -15.35
N ARG A 879 -24.98 5.78 -14.29
CA ARG A 879 -24.50 6.81 -13.36
C ARG A 879 -23.82 6.19 -12.15
N GLY A 880 -22.71 6.75 -11.70
CA GLY A 880 -22.01 6.28 -10.51
C GLY A 880 -20.83 7.18 -10.13
N PRO A 881 -20.12 6.86 -9.04
CA PRO A 881 -19.05 7.71 -8.56
C PRO A 881 -17.91 7.84 -9.58
N ALA A 882 -17.53 9.07 -9.90
CA ALA A 882 -16.27 9.34 -10.59
C ALA A 882 -15.15 9.42 -9.54
N TRP A 883 -14.12 8.60 -9.67
CA TRP A 883 -13.09 8.44 -8.63
C TRP A 883 -11.70 8.74 -9.17
N SER A 884 -10.88 9.45 -8.39
CA SER A 884 -9.48 9.65 -8.68
C SER A 884 -8.64 9.76 -7.39
N ASN A 885 -7.42 9.24 -7.43
CA ASN A 885 -6.38 9.45 -6.43
C ASN A 885 -5.25 10.26 -7.06
N SER A 886 -5.04 11.48 -6.55
CA SER A 886 -3.88 12.31 -6.88
C SER A 886 -2.66 11.80 -6.09
N LEU A 887 -2.37 12.39 -4.92
CA LEU A 887 -1.28 11.99 -4.05
C LEU A 887 -1.78 11.77 -2.61
N PHE A 888 -0.84 11.64 -1.67
CA PHE A 888 -1.16 11.47 -0.25
C PHE A 888 -1.39 12.83 0.41
N GLU A 889 -0.57 13.82 0.05
CA GLU A 889 -0.46 15.13 0.66
C GLU A 889 -1.51 16.15 0.16
N ASP A 890 -2.05 15.99 -1.05
CA ASP A 890 -2.79 17.05 -1.77
C ASP A 890 -4.30 16.79 -1.92
N ASN A 891 -4.83 15.74 -1.28
CA ASN A 891 -6.17 15.25 -1.59
C ASN A 891 -7.27 16.29 -1.31
N ALA A 892 -7.09 17.17 -0.32
CA ALA A 892 -8.06 18.21 -0.02
C ALA A 892 -8.11 19.23 -1.17
N GLU A 893 -6.95 19.72 -1.57
CA GLU A 893 -6.73 20.66 -2.65
C GLU A 893 -7.20 20.11 -3.98
N PHE A 894 -6.97 18.81 -4.22
CA PHE A 894 -7.47 18.11 -5.39
C PHE A 894 -9.00 18.11 -5.46
N GLY A 895 -9.67 17.78 -4.35
CA GLY A 895 -11.14 17.86 -4.24
C GLY A 895 -11.67 19.29 -4.37
N LEU A 896 -10.97 20.28 -3.82
CA LEU A 896 -11.29 21.70 -4.00
C LEU A 896 -11.20 22.10 -5.48
N GLY A 897 -10.18 21.62 -6.20
CA GLY A 897 -10.05 21.81 -7.64
C GLY A 897 -11.26 21.27 -8.42
N MET A 898 -11.76 20.08 -8.06
CA MET A 898 -13.00 19.54 -8.64
C MET A 898 -14.21 20.45 -8.38
N ARG A 899 -14.35 20.97 -7.14
CA ARG A 899 -15.45 21.88 -6.78
C ARG A 899 -15.39 23.19 -7.55
N ILE A 900 -14.21 23.80 -7.66
CA ILE A 900 -14.02 25.06 -8.40
C ILE A 900 -14.38 24.87 -9.88
N ALA A 901 -13.96 23.75 -10.49
CA ALA A 901 -14.29 23.44 -11.88
C ALA A 901 -15.81 23.31 -12.07
N LEU A 902 -16.49 22.54 -11.22
CA LEU A 902 -17.94 22.34 -11.28
C LEU A 902 -18.72 23.66 -11.07
N ASP A 903 -18.28 24.51 -10.14
CA ASP A 903 -18.89 25.83 -9.92
C ASP A 903 -18.81 26.69 -11.17
N LYS A 904 -17.64 26.76 -11.81
CA LYS A 904 -17.45 27.59 -13.01
C LYS A 904 -18.18 27.01 -14.22
N GLN A 905 -18.21 25.69 -14.39
CA GLN A 905 -18.98 25.03 -15.45
C GLN A 905 -20.48 25.32 -15.29
N ASN A 906 -21.02 25.20 -14.07
CA ASN A 906 -22.42 25.53 -13.79
C ASN A 906 -22.72 27.01 -14.10
N ALA A 907 -21.86 27.93 -13.64
CA ALA A 907 -22.03 29.36 -13.91
C ALA A 907 -22.02 29.64 -15.42
N TYR A 908 -21.08 29.05 -16.17
CA TYR A 908 -21.00 29.26 -17.61
C TYR A 908 -22.19 28.65 -18.37
N ALA A 909 -22.65 27.46 -17.96
CA ALA A 909 -23.88 26.87 -18.51
C ALA A 909 -25.10 27.78 -18.29
N LYS A 910 -25.21 28.42 -17.12
CA LYS A 910 -26.28 29.39 -16.83
C LYS A 910 -26.18 30.66 -17.68
N GLU A 911 -24.98 31.21 -17.85
CA GLU A 911 -24.73 32.36 -18.75
C GLU A 911 -25.17 32.04 -20.19
N LEU A 912 -24.83 30.85 -20.69
CA LEU A 912 -25.20 30.39 -22.03
C LEU A 912 -26.71 30.11 -22.16
N LEU A 913 -27.36 29.60 -21.11
CA LEU A 913 -28.82 29.43 -21.08
C LEU A 913 -29.54 30.77 -21.26
N VAL A 914 -29.10 31.80 -20.53
CA VAL A 914 -29.65 33.16 -20.65
C VAL A 914 -29.39 33.73 -22.04
N MET A 915 -28.22 33.49 -22.62
CA MET A 915 -27.89 33.93 -23.97
C MET A 915 -28.81 33.31 -25.04
N HIS A 916 -29.19 32.05 -24.88
CA HIS A 916 -30.07 31.32 -25.79
C HIS A 916 -31.55 31.36 -25.38
N GLN A 917 -31.92 32.26 -24.46
CA GLN A 917 -33.27 32.29 -23.88
C GLN A 917 -34.37 32.58 -24.89
N GLU A 918 -34.11 33.45 -25.88
CA GLU A 918 -35.11 33.77 -26.92
C GLU A 918 -35.48 32.54 -27.74
N GLN A 919 -34.51 31.66 -28.04
CA GLN A 919 -34.72 30.45 -28.82
C GLN A 919 -35.23 29.29 -27.98
N LEU A 920 -34.75 29.15 -26.74
CA LEU A 920 -35.13 28.05 -25.84
C LEU A 920 -36.49 28.26 -25.15
N GLY A 921 -36.93 29.52 -25.05
CA GLY A 921 -38.14 29.94 -24.36
C GLY A 921 -37.85 30.33 -22.90
N HIS A 922 -38.35 31.51 -22.52
CA HIS A 922 -38.14 32.11 -21.19
C HIS A 922 -38.49 31.16 -20.05
N ASP A 923 -39.70 30.60 -20.04
CA ASP A 923 -40.20 29.76 -18.93
C ASP A 923 -39.38 28.47 -18.77
N PHE A 924 -38.88 27.91 -19.88
CA PHE A 924 -38.04 26.73 -19.83
C PHE A 924 -36.67 27.05 -19.23
N VAL A 925 -36.05 28.16 -19.63
CA VAL A 925 -34.78 28.64 -19.06
C VAL A 925 -34.93 28.98 -17.58
N GLU A 926 -35.97 29.71 -17.18
CA GLU A 926 -36.30 29.99 -15.78
C GLU A 926 -36.41 28.69 -14.96
N SER A 927 -37.11 27.68 -15.49
CA SER A 927 -37.26 26.38 -14.81
C SER A 927 -35.94 25.63 -14.63
N LEU A 928 -34.95 25.83 -15.52
CA LEU A 928 -33.61 25.24 -15.42
C LEU A 928 -32.72 26.00 -14.42
N LEU A 929 -32.82 27.33 -14.38
CA LEU A 929 -32.01 28.20 -13.53
C LEU A 929 -32.40 28.09 -12.04
N ASN A 930 -33.71 28.01 -11.78
CA ASN A 930 -34.30 28.10 -10.44
C ASN A 930 -34.78 26.74 -9.88
N ALA A 931 -34.35 25.63 -10.48
CA ALA A 931 -34.74 24.29 -10.02
C ALA A 931 -34.25 24.00 -8.60
N ASP A 932 -35.18 23.62 -7.71
CA ASP A 932 -34.84 23.05 -6.41
C ASP A 932 -34.25 21.64 -6.59
N GLN A 933 -33.07 21.43 -6.01
CA GLN A 933 -32.30 20.19 -6.05
C GLN A 933 -31.89 19.75 -4.64
N SER A 934 -32.70 20.11 -3.64
CA SER A 934 -32.47 19.78 -2.23
C SER A 934 -32.75 18.31 -1.89
N ASP A 935 -33.52 17.60 -2.71
CA ASP A 935 -33.85 16.19 -2.53
C ASP A 935 -33.78 15.35 -3.82
N GLU A 936 -34.06 14.05 -3.71
CA GLU A 936 -34.01 13.10 -4.83
C GLU A 936 -35.01 13.42 -5.95
N ALA A 937 -36.20 13.94 -5.61
CA ALA A 937 -37.22 14.28 -6.59
C ALA A 937 -36.81 15.51 -7.41
N GLY A 938 -36.33 16.57 -6.76
CA GLY A 938 -35.85 17.78 -7.42
C GLY A 938 -34.64 17.53 -8.32
N ILE A 939 -33.69 16.69 -7.88
CA ILE A 939 -32.54 16.27 -8.70
C ILE A 939 -33.01 15.49 -9.93
N HIS A 940 -33.96 14.56 -9.77
CA HIS A 940 -34.51 13.80 -10.88
C HIS A 940 -35.20 14.72 -11.89
N GLU A 941 -36.08 15.62 -11.44
CA GLU A 941 -36.75 16.57 -12.32
C GLU A 941 -35.77 17.48 -13.06
N GLN A 942 -34.71 17.95 -12.38
CA GLN A 942 -33.68 18.75 -13.06
C GLN A 942 -32.95 17.95 -14.15
N ARG A 943 -32.72 16.66 -13.94
CA ARG A 943 -32.13 15.80 -14.97
C ARG A 943 -33.06 15.65 -16.18
N GLU A 944 -34.37 15.54 -15.97
CA GLU A 944 -35.35 15.53 -17.07
C GLU A 944 -35.33 16.85 -17.85
N ARG A 945 -35.28 17.99 -17.16
CA ARG A 945 -35.12 19.31 -17.80
C ARG A 945 -33.82 19.41 -18.60
N VAL A 946 -32.71 18.92 -18.05
CA VAL A 946 -31.40 18.88 -18.74
C VAL A 946 -31.43 17.93 -19.94
N ALA A 947 -32.07 16.77 -19.84
CA ALA A 947 -32.22 15.84 -20.96
C ALA A 947 -33.00 16.49 -22.12
N LEU A 948 -34.10 17.18 -21.80
CA LEU A 948 -34.87 17.95 -22.78
C LEU A 948 -34.05 19.09 -23.40
N LEU A 949 -33.23 19.78 -22.60
CA LEU A 949 -32.31 20.81 -23.10
C LEU A 949 -31.33 20.23 -24.12
N LYS A 950 -30.66 19.11 -23.79
CA LYS A 950 -29.70 18.45 -24.68
C LYS A 950 -30.36 17.98 -25.98
N ASP A 951 -31.59 17.46 -25.91
CA ASP A 951 -32.37 17.06 -27.07
C ASP A 951 -32.66 18.25 -28.00
N ARG A 952 -33.14 19.39 -27.47
CA ARG A 952 -33.37 20.62 -28.26
C ARG A 952 -32.09 21.14 -28.91
N LEU A 953 -31.00 21.23 -28.13
CA LEU A 953 -29.70 21.71 -28.63
C LEU A 953 -29.12 20.83 -29.75
N THR A 954 -29.48 19.54 -29.77
CA THR A 954 -29.00 18.59 -30.79
C THR A 954 -29.91 18.52 -32.01
N SER A 955 -31.23 18.58 -31.80
CA SER A 955 -32.23 18.30 -32.85
C SER A 955 -32.61 19.51 -33.70
N GLU A 956 -32.48 20.73 -33.19
CA GLU A 956 -32.93 21.94 -33.89
C GLU A 956 -31.76 22.66 -34.60
N MET A 957 -31.94 22.98 -35.89
CA MET A 957 -30.90 23.62 -36.70
C MET A 957 -30.41 24.97 -36.16
N GLN A 958 -31.27 25.71 -35.46
CA GLN A 958 -30.94 27.01 -34.88
C GLN A 958 -29.86 26.95 -33.77
N PHE A 959 -29.56 25.76 -33.25
CA PHE A 959 -28.52 25.53 -32.22
C PHE A 959 -27.20 24.97 -32.79
N GLN A 960 -27.01 25.00 -34.11
CA GLN A 960 -25.73 24.69 -34.76
C GLN A 960 -24.73 25.87 -34.70
N VAL A 961 -24.63 26.52 -33.54
CA VAL A 961 -23.70 27.63 -33.28
C VAL A 961 -22.73 27.24 -32.15
N PRO A 962 -21.49 27.78 -32.14
CA PRO A 962 -20.48 27.37 -31.16
C PRO A 962 -20.93 27.49 -29.70
N THR A 963 -21.64 28.56 -29.34
CA THR A 963 -22.13 28.80 -27.97
C THR A 963 -23.16 27.76 -27.51
N ALA A 964 -24.02 27.28 -28.42
CA ALA A 964 -24.99 26.24 -28.14
C ALA A 964 -24.33 24.86 -28.02
N GLN A 965 -23.27 24.59 -28.80
CA GLN A 965 -22.44 23.39 -28.64
C GLN A 965 -21.70 23.38 -27.30
N THR A 966 -21.12 24.52 -26.89
CA THR A 966 -20.54 24.64 -25.56
C THR A 966 -21.58 24.46 -24.45
N LEU A 967 -22.80 24.97 -24.63
CA LEU A 967 -23.89 24.72 -23.68
C LEU A 967 -24.26 23.23 -23.62
N LEU A 968 -24.28 22.53 -24.76
CA LEU A 968 -24.53 21.09 -24.82
C LEU A 968 -23.47 20.29 -24.03
N GLU A 969 -22.18 20.64 -24.18
CA GLU A 969 -21.07 20.03 -23.43
C GLU A 969 -21.17 20.28 -21.92
N LEU A 970 -21.65 21.46 -21.52
CA LEU A 970 -21.74 21.87 -20.11
C LEU A 970 -23.10 21.59 -19.46
N ALA A 971 -24.11 21.16 -20.21
CA ALA A 971 -25.49 21.03 -19.73
C ALA A 971 -25.61 20.15 -18.47
N ASP A 972 -24.79 19.09 -18.37
CA ASP A 972 -24.80 18.18 -17.22
C ASP A 972 -24.36 18.86 -15.91
N SER A 973 -23.65 20.00 -15.99
CA SER A 973 -23.25 20.81 -14.83
C SER A 973 -24.42 21.54 -14.16
N LEU A 974 -25.58 21.66 -14.83
CA LEU A 974 -26.81 22.24 -14.28
C LEU A 974 -27.44 21.35 -13.21
N SER A 975 -27.17 20.05 -13.23
CA SER A 975 -27.57 19.13 -12.17
C SER A 975 -26.52 19.08 -11.06
N LYS A 976 -26.93 19.21 -9.79
CA LYS A 976 -26.06 19.22 -8.59
C LYS A 976 -25.14 17.99 -8.58
N LYS A 977 -23.84 18.24 -8.42
CA LYS A 977 -22.81 17.21 -8.18
C LYS A 977 -22.30 17.31 -6.75
N SER A 978 -22.02 16.18 -6.13
CA SER A 978 -21.55 16.07 -4.74
C SER A 978 -20.06 15.73 -4.73
N VAL A 979 -19.22 16.67 -4.28
CA VAL A 979 -17.77 16.46 -4.19
C VAL A 979 -17.43 15.87 -2.82
N TRP A 980 -16.78 14.71 -2.83
CA TRP A 980 -16.35 13.99 -1.65
C TRP A 980 -14.83 13.82 -1.62
N ILE A 981 -14.24 14.17 -0.49
CA ILE A 981 -12.81 14.11 -0.23
C ILE A 981 -12.59 13.03 0.83
N ILE A 982 -12.13 11.85 0.41
CA ILE A 982 -12.06 10.65 1.26
C ILE A 982 -10.61 10.34 1.59
N GLY A 983 -10.30 10.11 2.86
CA GLY A 983 -8.97 9.67 3.27
C GLY A 983 -8.90 9.14 4.69
N GLY A 984 -7.78 8.50 5.04
CA GLY A 984 -7.54 7.99 6.38
C GLY A 984 -7.04 9.09 7.34
N ASP A 985 -6.83 8.72 8.60
CA ASP A 985 -6.31 9.64 9.61
C ASP A 985 -4.91 10.18 9.30
N GLY A 986 -4.02 9.36 8.72
CA GLY A 986 -2.68 9.83 8.39
C GLY A 986 -2.63 10.96 7.36
N TRP A 987 -3.59 11.01 6.45
CA TRP A 987 -3.75 12.16 5.57
C TRP A 987 -4.28 13.37 6.35
N ALA A 988 -5.46 13.22 6.97
CA ALA A 988 -6.21 14.35 7.51
C ALA A 988 -5.56 15.00 8.74
N TYR A 989 -4.84 14.23 9.55
CA TYR A 989 -4.24 14.72 10.80
C TYR A 989 -2.77 15.17 10.62
N ASP A 990 -2.08 14.61 9.63
CA ASP A 990 -0.64 14.79 9.42
C ASP A 990 -0.32 15.45 8.08
N ILE A 991 -0.05 14.66 7.03
CA ILE A 991 0.61 15.14 5.81
C ILE A 991 -0.26 16.11 5.01
N GLY A 992 -1.56 15.85 4.92
CA GLY A 992 -2.51 16.69 4.19
C GLY A 992 -3.27 17.66 5.09
N PHE A 993 -2.93 17.76 6.37
CA PHE A 993 -3.69 18.61 7.29
C PHE A 993 -3.70 20.10 6.89
N GLY A 994 -2.60 20.61 6.34
CA GLY A 994 -2.55 22.00 5.83
C GLY A 994 -3.55 22.23 4.71
N GLY A 995 -3.68 21.27 3.79
CA GLY A 995 -4.70 21.27 2.73
C GLY A 995 -6.11 21.15 3.28
N VAL A 996 -6.35 20.23 4.21
CA VAL A 996 -7.66 20.05 4.87
C VAL A 996 -8.10 21.34 5.55
N ASP A 997 -7.22 21.97 6.34
CA ASP A 997 -7.51 23.26 6.99
C ASP A 997 -7.87 24.35 5.97
N HIS A 998 -7.09 24.49 4.90
CA HIS A 998 -7.34 25.48 3.85
C HIS A 998 -8.70 25.26 3.16
N VAL A 999 -9.04 24.01 2.86
CA VAL A 999 -10.31 23.66 2.22
C VAL A 999 -11.50 23.91 3.15
N LEU A 1000 -11.37 23.56 4.44
CA LEU A 1000 -12.39 23.87 5.45
C LEU A 1000 -12.59 25.38 5.59
N ALA A 1001 -11.52 26.19 5.53
CA ALA A 1001 -11.59 27.64 5.61
C ALA A 1001 -12.21 28.32 4.37
N SER A 1002 -12.23 27.63 3.22
CA SER A 1002 -12.62 28.22 1.93
C SER A 1002 -14.11 28.55 1.79
N GLY A 1003 -14.97 28.00 2.65
CA GLY A 1003 -16.43 28.12 2.53
C GLY A 1003 -17.06 27.39 1.36
N ARG A 1004 -16.29 26.63 0.56
CA ARG A 1004 -16.79 25.89 -0.61
C ARG A 1004 -17.53 24.62 -0.20
N ASN A 1005 -18.58 24.28 -0.96
CA ASN A 1005 -19.42 23.11 -0.72
C ASN A 1005 -18.71 21.80 -1.11
N VAL A 1006 -18.03 21.19 -0.14
CA VAL A 1006 -17.32 19.90 -0.26
C VAL A 1006 -17.55 19.05 0.99
N ASN A 1007 -17.54 17.73 0.82
CA ASN A 1007 -17.73 16.77 1.91
C ASN A 1007 -16.44 16.01 2.19
N ILE A 1008 -15.82 16.22 3.35
CA ILE A 1008 -14.63 15.49 3.79
C ILE A 1008 -15.06 14.28 4.64
N LEU A 1009 -14.64 13.09 4.25
CA LEU A 1009 -14.82 11.85 5.02
C LEU A 1009 -13.47 11.33 5.50
N VAL A 1010 -13.21 11.47 6.81
CA VAL A 1010 -12.02 10.94 7.47
C VAL A 1010 -12.33 9.59 8.08
N LEU A 1011 -11.67 8.56 7.57
CA LEU A 1011 -11.74 7.18 8.05
C LEU A 1011 -10.67 6.99 9.12
N ASP A 1012 -11.02 7.31 10.37
CA ASP A 1012 -10.04 7.39 11.46
C ASP A 1012 -9.79 5.99 12.05
N THR A 1013 -8.68 5.41 11.62
CA THR A 1013 -8.17 4.14 12.13
C THR A 1013 -7.17 4.33 13.25
N GLU A 1014 -6.86 5.57 13.64
CA GLU A 1014 -5.90 5.90 14.70
C GLU A 1014 -4.46 5.44 14.46
N VAL A 1015 -4.11 5.04 13.24
CA VAL A 1015 -2.78 4.60 12.80
C VAL A 1015 -2.69 4.66 11.27
N TYR A 1016 -1.49 4.66 10.70
CA TYR A 1016 -1.29 4.51 9.26
C TYR A 1016 -1.49 3.06 8.85
N SER A 1017 -2.75 2.67 8.69
CA SER A 1017 -3.17 1.29 8.48
C SER A 1017 -2.62 0.65 7.20
N ASN A 1018 -2.32 1.41 6.15
CA ASN A 1018 -1.83 0.88 4.88
C ASN A 1018 -0.37 0.44 4.93
N THR A 1019 0.48 1.28 5.51
CA THR A 1019 1.94 1.11 5.54
C THR A 1019 2.41 0.20 6.68
N GLY A 1020 1.50 -0.36 7.48
CA GLY A 1020 1.80 -1.37 8.49
C GLY A 1020 1.47 -0.98 9.93
N GLY A 1021 0.71 0.10 10.15
CA GLY A 1021 0.28 0.53 11.49
C GLY A 1021 1.29 1.45 12.18
N GLN A 1022 1.81 2.44 11.45
CA GLN A 1022 2.61 3.52 12.04
C GLN A 1022 1.76 4.49 12.84
N THR A 1023 2.42 5.21 13.74
CA THR A 1023 1.81 6.24 14.56
C THR A 1023 1.26 7.37 13.68
N SER A 1024 0.16 7.98 14.11
CA SER A 1024 -0.38 9.20 13.54
C SER A 1024 -0.63 10.20 14.66
N LYS A 1025 -0.89 11.48 14.33
CA LYS A 1025 -1.40 12.41 15.35
C LYS A 1025 -2.79 12.02 15.86
N SER A 1026 -3.51 11.13 15.17
CA SER A 1026 -4.78 10.60 15.64
C SER A 1026 -4.64 9.37 16.56
N THR A 1027 -3.45 8.76 16.67
CA THR A 1027 -3.14 7.68 17.61
C THR A 1027 -3.36 8.13 19.07
N PRO A 1028 -4.03 7.32 19.91
CA PRO A 1028 -4.29 7.66 21.31
C PRO A 1028 -3.06 7.49 22.22
N LEU A 1029 -3.11 8.15 23.37
CA LEU A 1029 -2.08 8.06 24.40
C LEU A 1029 -1.91 6.60 24.88
N GLY A 1030 -0.67 6.13 24.99
CA GLY A 1030 -0.32 4.79 25.44
C GLY A 1030 -0.53 3.67 24.41
N ALA A 1031 -1.06 3.96 23.22
CA ALA A 1031 -1.10 2.96 22.15
C ALA A 1031 0.31 2.73 21.59
N VAL A 1032 0.66 1.46 21.41
CA VAL A 1032 1.85 1.00 20.71
C VAL A 1032 1.54 0.90 19.23
N ALA A 1033 2.24 1.68 18.44
CA ALA A 1033 2.30 1.59 16.99
C ALA A 1033 3.77 1.66 16.56
N LYS A 1034 4.05 1.41 15.28
CA LYS A 1034 5.40 1.64 14.76
C LYS A 1034 5.74 3.13 14.89
N PHE A 1035 6.98 3.46 15.28
CA PHE A 1035 7.44 4.80 15.69
C PHE A 1035 6.93 5.29 17.06
N SER A 1036 6.23 4.42 17.78
CA SER A 1036 5.88 4.60 19.19
C SER A 1036 5.94 3.26 19.91
N ALA A 1037 7.03 2.49 19.72
CA ALA A 1037 7.20 1.18 20.33
C ALA A 1037 7.10 1.19 21.87
N GLY A 1038 7.45 2.31 22.51
CA GLY A 1038 7.28 2.58 23.95
C GLY A 1038 5.89 3.10 24.36
N GLY A 1039 4.92 3.09 23.45
CA GLY A 1039 3.61 3.72 23.62
C GLY A 1039 3.65 5.22 23.32
N LYS A 1040 2.66 5.73 22.58
CA LYS A 1040 2.58 7.15 22.26
C LYS A 1040 2.43 7.99 23.54
N SER A 1041 3.30 8.98 23.70
CA SER A 1041 3.38 9.81 24.91
C SER A 1041 2.51 11.07 24.87
N THR A 1042 1.87 11.38 23.74
CA THR A 1042 1.02 12.55 23.53
C THR A 1042 -0.43 12.17 23.28
N ALA A 1043 -1.36 13.04 23.65
CA ALA A 1043 -2.78 12.84 23.39
C ALA A 1043 -3.11 12.85 21.89
N LYS A 1044 -4.28 12.32 21.54
CA LYS A 1044 -4.87 12.40 20.19
C LYS A 1044 -5.13 13.88 19.84
N LYS A 1045 -4.69 14.33 18.66
CA LYS A 1045 -5.07 15.64 18.11
C LYS A 1045 -6.58 15.69 17.92
N ASP A 1046 -7.24 16.74 18.37
CA ASP A 1046 -8.69 16.89 18.22
C ASP A 1046 -9.04 17.66 16.94
N LEU A 1047 -9.13 16.94 15.82
CA LEU A 1047 -9.44 17.53 14.51
C LEU A 1047 -10.86 18.10 14.45
N ALA A 1048 -11.83 17.47 15.14
CA ALA A 1048 -13.20 17.97 15.19
C ALA A 1048 -13.25 19.36 15.82
N LEU A 1049 -12.56 19.54 16.95
CA LEU A 1049 -12.51 20.83 17.63
C LEU A 1049 -11.79 21.92 16.80
N LEU A 1050 -10.75 21.54 16.04
CA LEU A 1050 -10.09 22.48 15.14
C LEU A 1050 -11.01 22.92 14.00
N ALA A 1051 -11.76 21.99 13.41
CA ALA A 1051 -12.73 22.30 12.36
C ALA A 1051 -13.90 23.17 12.86
N MET A 1052 -14.37 22.94 14.09
CA MET A 1052 -15.45 23.73 14.72
C MET A 1052 -15.08 25.20 14.99
N ASP A 1053 -13.80 25.58 14.94
CA ASP A 1053 -13.40 26.98 15.12
C ASP A 1053 -13.84 27.85 13.93
N TYR A 1054 -14.04 27.24 12.75
CA TYR A 1054 -14.67 27.89 11.61
C TYR A 1054 -16.21 27.86 11.74
N SER A 1055 -16.82 29.04 11.82
CA SER A 1055 -18.27 29.21 12.04
C SER A 1055 -19.18 28.69 10.92
N HIS A 1056 -18.62 28.25 9.81
CA HIS A 1056 -19.35 27.81 8.61
C HIS A 1056 -19.07 26.34 8.24
N VAL A 1057 -18.30 25.61 9.06
CA VAL A 1057 -17.99 24.20 8.82
C VAL A 1057 -18.98 23.31 9.57
N TYR A 1058 -19.59 22.37 8.87
CA TYR A 1058 -20.34 21.28 9.51
C TYR A 1058 -19.37 20.19 9.99
N VAL A 1059 -19.50 19.74 11.24
CA VAL A 1059 -18.60 18.73 11.83
C VAL A 1059 -19.40 17.59 12.44
N ALA A 1060 -19.08 16.34 12.11
CA ALA A 1060 -19.70 15.17 12.73
C ALA A 1060 -18.67 14.13 13.14
N HIS A 1061 -18.91 13.50 14.30
CA HIS A 1061 -18.13 12.38 14.80
C HIS A 1061 -19.03 11.15 14.92
N VAL A 1062 -18.71 10.10 14.17
CA VAL A 1062 -19.64 8.98 13.91
C VAL A 1062 -19.01 7.62 14.23
N ALA A 1063 -19.87 6.68 14.66
CA ALA A 1063 -19.55 5.26 14.79
C ALA A 1063 -20.82 4.44 14.54
N TYR A 1064 -20.93 3.76 13.40
CA TYR A 1064 -22.20 3.16 12.96
C TYR A 1064 -22.72 2.09 13.91
N ALA A 1065 -21.85 1.32 14.57
CA ALA A 1065 -22.27 0.31 15.54
C ALA A 1065 -22.52 0.89 16.93
N GLY A 1066 -22.06 2.12 17.20
CA GLY A 1066 -22.42 2.88 18.39
C GLY A 1066 -23.83 3.48 18.28
N LYS A 1067 -24.17 4.08 17.13
CA LYS A 1067 -25.51 4.62 16.85
C LYS A 1067 -25.75 4.80 15.34
N ASP A 1068 -26.27 3.76 14.71
CA ASP A 1068 -26.51 3.69 13.25
C ASP A 1068 -27.32 4.88 12.68
N ILE A 1069 -28.42 5.25 13.32
CA ILE A 1069 -29.27 6.35 12.87
C ILE A 1069 -28.58 7.72 12.98
N GLN A 1070 -27.66 7.89 13.95
CA GLN A 1070 -26.87 9.13 14.05
C GLN A 1070 -25.89 9.23 12.89
N THR A 1071 -25.26 8.11 12.51
CA THR A 1071 -24.34 8.07 11.37
C THR A 1071 -25.08 8.38 10.07
N LEU A 1072 -26.26 7.79 9.85
CA LEU A 1072 -27.09 8.11 8.67
C LEU A 1072 -27.44 9.61 8.59
N ASN A 1073 -27.96 10.17 9.68
CA ASN A 1073 -28.31 11.59 9.73
C ASN A 1073 -27.09 12.49 9.51
N ALA A 1074 -25.92 12.12 10.04
CA ALA A 1074 -24.71 12.91 9.85
C ALA A 1074 -24.29 13.03 8.38
N PHE A 1075 -24.45 11.96 7.59
CA PHE A 1075 -24.15 11.97 6.14
C PHE A 1075 -25.17 12.82 5.37
N LEU A 1076 -26.46 12.70 5.70
CA LEU A 1076 -27.51 13.49 5.06
C LEU A 1076 -27.36 14.99 5.38
N GLU A 1077 -27.09 15.34 6.64
CA GLU A 1077 -26.90 16.73 7.08
C GLU A 1077 -25.61 17.34 6.50
N ALA A 1078 -24.51 16.58 6.45
CA ALA A 1078 -23.26 17.03 5.83
C ALA A 1078 -23.42 17.37 4.35
N GLU A 1079 -24.12 16.52 3.58
CA GLU A 1079 -24.32 16.75 2.13
C GLU A 1079 -25.33 17.86 1.84
N ALA A 1080 -26.30 18.05 2.73
CA ALA A 1080 -27.28 19.12 2.65
C ALA A 1080 -26.70 20.49 3.04
N HIS A 1081 -25.66 20.53 3.88
CA HIS A 1081 -24.99 21.76 4.27
C HIS A 1081 -24.39 22.47 3.06
N ASP A 1082 -24.73 23.74 2.88
CA ASP A 1082 -24.18 24.56 1.80
C ASP A 1082 -22.85 25.19 2.21
N GLY A 1083 -21.82 24.34 2.27
CA GLY A 1083 -20.50 24.72 2.72
C GLY A 1083 -19.62 23.49 2.99
N PRO A 1084 -18.44 23.70 3.58
CA PRO A 1084 -17.54 22.61 3.90
C PRO A 1084 -18.11 21.77 5.04
N SER A 1085 -18.07 20.45 4.85
CA SER A 1085 -18.50 19.46 5.83
C SER A 1085 -17.35 18.50 6.12
N ILE A 1086 -17.17 18.09 7.38
CA ILE A 1086 -16.23 17.03 7.77
C ILE A 1086 -16.89 16.00 8.66
N ILE A 1087 -16.80 14.74 8.26
CA ILE A 1087 -17.25 13.57 9.00
C ILE A 1087 -16.02 12.77 9.42
N ILE A 1088 -15.82 12.59 10.72
CA ILE A 1088 -14.76 11.78 11.30
C ILE A 1088 -15.37 10.48 11.81
N ALA A 1089 -15.03 9.37 11.16
CA ALA A 1089 -15.63 8.07 11.37
C ALA A 1089 -14.67 7.10 12.06
N TYR A 1090 -15.08 6.51 13.19
CA TYR A 1090 -14.27 5.48 13.84
C TYR A 1090 -14.24 4.21 13.00
N ALA A 1091 -13.04 3.78 12.61
CA ALA A 1091 -12.84 2.62 11.75
C ALA A 1091 -11.89 1.60 12.43
N PRO A 1092 -12.44 0.60 13.16
CA PRO A 1092 -11.63 -0.49 13.71
C PRO A 1092 -10.80 -1.20 12.63
N CYS A 1093 -9.53 -1.47 12.94
CA CYS A 1093 -8.55 -1.99 12.00
C CYS A 1093 -7.81 -3.21 12.57
N ILE A 1094 -7.32 -4.10 11.69
CA ILE A 1094 -6.44 -5.21 12.07
C ILE A 1094 -5.19 -4.74 12.84
N ALA A 1095 -4.74 -3.50 12.59
CA ALA A 1095 -3.60 -2.90 13.27
C ALA A 1095 -3.86 -2.63 14.77
N HIS A 1096 -5.12 -2.61 15.21
CA HIS A 1096 -5.46 -2.56 16.65
C HIS A 1096 -5.15 -3.88 17.36
N GLY A 1097 -4.93 -4.95 16.60
CA GLY A 1097 -4.73 -6.30 17.11
C GLY A 1097 -5.99 -6.86 17.75
N VAL A 1098 -7.13 -6.66 17.07
CA VAL A 1098 -8.45 -7.20 17.40
C VAL A 1098 -8.92 -8.07 16.24
N ASP A 1099 -9.59 -9.19 16.54
CA ASP A 1099 -10.36 -9.92 15.53
C ASP A 1099 -11.55 -9.07 15.06
N LEU A 1100 -11.53 -8.65 13.80
CA LEU A 1100 -12.54 -7.78 13.20
C LEU A 1100 -13.92 -8.44 13.05
N SER A 1101 -14.08 -9.74 13.31
CA SER A 1101 -15.40 -10.33 13.58
C SER A 1101 -16.13 -9.63 14.75
N ASN A 1102 -15.37 -8.97 15.64
CA ASN A 1102 -15.85 -8.20 16.78
C ASN A 1102 -15.91 -6.68 16.53
N ASN A 1103 -15.92 -6.22 15.27
CA ASN A 1103 -15.89 -4.79 14.94
C ASN A 1103 -16.98 -3.99 15.67
N HIS A 1104 -18.23 -4.47 15.69
CA HIS A 1104 -19.33 -3.78 16.37
C HIS A 1104 -19.11 -3.65 17.86
N ARG A 1105 -18.57 -4.70 18.50
CA ARG A 1105 -18.21 -4.67 19.92
C ARG A 1105 -17.20 -3.56 20.18
N GLN A 1106 -16.19 -3.42 19.32
CA GLN A 1106 -15.17 -2.39 19.49
C GLN A 1106 -15.72 -0.97 19.38
N GLN A 1107 -16.54 -0.67 18.36
CA GLN A 1107 -17.16 0.65 18.27
C GLN A 1107 -18.06 0.95 19.48
N ASN A 1108 -18.82 -0.05 19.96
CA ASN A 1108 -19.65 0.11 21.16
C ASN A 1108 -18.83 0.39 22.42
N LEU A 1109 -17.71 -0.33 22.62
CA LEU A 1109 -16.81 -0.10 23.75
C LEU A 1109 -16.12 1.28 23.64
N ALA A 1110 -15.71 1.69 22.45
CA ALA A 1110 -15.11 3.00 22.22
C ALA A 1110 -16.09 4.15 22.58
N VAL A 1111 -17.37 4.05 22.18
CA VAL A 1111 -18.38 5.05 22.56
C VAL A 1111 -18.67 5.00 24.06
N LYS A 1112 -18.92 3.81 24.63
CA LYS A 1112 -19.29 3.66 26.05
C LYS A 1112 -18.17 4.05 27.01
N SER A 1113 -16.92 3.91 26.62
CA SER A 1113 -15.76 4.32 27.44
C SER A 1113 -15.47 5.83 27.35
N GLY A 1114 -16.10 6.54 26.40
CA GLY A 1114 -15.78 7.93 26.08
C GLY A 1114 -14.56 8.11 25.17
N HIS A 1115 -13.91 7.02 24.74
CA HIS A 1115 -12.85 7.06 23.73
C HIS A 1115 -13.32 7.82 22.49
N TRP A 1116 -14.56 7.56 22.06
CA TRP A 1116 -15.14 8.10 20.84
C TRP A 1116 -16.55 8.70 21.09
N PRO A 1117 -16.68 9.95 21.59
CA PRO A 1117 -17.98 10.58 21.82
C PRO A 1117 -18.70 10.85 20.48
N LEU A 1118 -20.01 10.65 20.38
CA LEU A 1118 -20.76 10.91 19.15
C LEU A 1118 -21.43 12.27 19.22
N PHE A 1119 -21.25 13.09 18.19
CA PHE A 1119 -21.87 14.42 18.12
C PHE A 1119 -21.97 14.94 16.68
N ARG A 1120 -22.74 16.01 16.52
CA ARG A 1120 -22.81 16.82 15.29
C ARG A 1120 -22.82 18.30 15.65
N PHE A 1121 -22.08 19.09 14.89
CA PHE A 1121 -22.06 20.54 14.94
C PHE A 1121 -22.57 21.06 13.60
N ASP A 1122 -23.73 21.71 13.63
CA ASP A 1122 -24.42 22.22 12.46
C ASP A 1122 -24.49 23.76 12.54
N PRO A 1123 -23.64 24.47 11.78
CA PRO A 1123 -23.56 25.92 11.85
C PRO A 1123 -24.85 26.62 11.37
N SER A 1124 -25.72 25.94 10.61
CA SER A 1124 -27.00 26.53 10.19
C SER A 1124 -27.94 26.81 11.37
N LYS A 1125 -27.84 26.04 12.46
CA LYS A 1125 -28.64 26.24 13.67
C LYS A 1125 -28.31 27.53 14.40
N ALA A 1126 -27.02 27.93 14.38
CA ALA A 1126 -26.60 29.19 14.96
C ALA A 1126 -27.30 30.39 14.30
N LYS A 1127 -27.54 30.33 12.98
CA LYS A 1127 -28.25 31.37 12.22
C LYS A 1127 -29.72 31.57 12.66
N VAL A 1128 -30.31 30.57 13.32
CA VAL A 1128 -31.68 30.63 13.85
C VAL A 1128 -31.71 30.65 15.38
N GLY A 1129 -30.62 31.06 16.02
CA GLY A 1129 -30.52 31.20 17.48
C GLY A 1129 -30.56 29.88 18.25
N LYS A 1130 -30.24 28.74 17.60
CA LYS A 1130 -30.16 27.42 18.23
C LYS A 1130 -28.71 27.01 18.39
N ASN A 1131 -28.41 26.26 19.46
CA ASN A 1131 -27.07 25.72 19.66
C ASN A 1131 -26.69 24.79 18.48
N PRO A 1132 -25.58 25.07 17.78
CA PRO A 1132 -25.11 24.24 16.66
C PRO A 1132 -24.63 22.86 17.11
N MET A 1133 -24.15 22.73 18.35
CA MET A 1133 -23.63 21.49 18.92
C MET A 1133 -24.73 20.59 19.46
N LYS A 1134 -24.76 19.34 18.98
CA LYS A 1134 -25.61 18.27 19.50
C LYS A 1134 -24.75 17.08 19.90
N LEU A 1135 -24.68 16.80 21.20
CA LEU A 1135 -24.04 15.60 21.74
C LEU A 1135 -25.02 14.41 21.64
N ASP A 1136 -24.69 13.43 20.80
CA ASP A 1136 -25.54 12.28 20.48
C ASP A 1136 -25.22 11.01 21.30
N SER A 1137 -24.07 10.95 21.97
CA SER A 1137 -23.67 9.87 22.89
C SER A 1137 -23.94 10.21 24.37
N ALA A 1138 -24.35 9.20 25.14
CA ALA A 1138 -24.48 9.31 26.59
C ALA A 1138 -23.11 9.47 27.28
N GLU A 1139 -23.14 9.78 28.58
CA GLU A 1139 -21.95 9.88 29.41
C GLU A 1139 -21.19 8.54 29.44
N PRO A 1140 -19.84 8.54 29.50
CA PRO A 1140 -19.05 7.32 29.60
C PRO A 1140 -19.57 6.41 30.73
N SER A 1141 -19.93 5.18 30.38
CA SER A 1141 -20.60 4.21 31.26
C SER A 1141 -19.72 3.01 31.64
N ILE A 1142 -18.54 2.89 31.03
CA ILE A 1142 -17.53 1.89 31.39
C ILE A 1142 -16.17 2.56 31.62
N PRO A 1143 -15.30 1.97 32.46
CA PRO A 1143 -13.91 2.41 32.57
C PRO A 1143 -13.16 2.34 31.23
N TYR A 1144 -12.27 3.30 30.96
CA TYR A 1144 -11.44 3.32 29.75
C TYR A 1144 -10.56 2.08 29.64
N ARG A 1145 -10.08 1.57 30.79
CA ARG A 1145 -9.31 0.33 30.92
C ARG A 1145 -10.00 -0.86 30.23
N ASP A 1146 -11.32 -0.96 30.34
CA ASP A 1146 -12.08 -2.10 29.82
C ASP A 1146 -12.15 -2.10 28.29
N PHE A 1147 -12.06 -0.93 27.66
CA PHE A 1147 -11.92 -0.81 26.21
C PHE A 1147 -10.50 -1.18 25.77
N ILE A 1148 -9.47 -0.49 26.30
CA ILE A 1148 -8.09 -0.65 25.80
C ILE A 1148 -7.49 -2.03 26.08
N LYS A 1149 -7.92 -2.73 27.14
CA LYS A 1149 -7.49 -4.12 27.41
C LYS A 1149 -7.92 -5.10 26.32
N THR A 1150 -8.90 -4.75 25.50
CA THR A 1150 -9.37 -5.62 24.41
C THR A 1150 -8.51 -5.53 23.15
N GLU A 1151 -7.58 -4.58 23.08
CA GLU A 1151 -6.77 -4.31 21.90
C GLU A 1151 -5.28 -4.59 22.17
N THR A 1152 -4.63 -5.32 21.26
CA THR A 1152 -3.22 -5.70 21.44
C THR A 1152 -2.29 -4.49 21.44
N ARG A 1153 -2.65 -3.42 20.71
CA ARG A 1153 -1.87 -2.18 20.67
C ARG A 1153 -1.69 -1.51 22.03
N PHE A 1154 -2.55 -1.77 23.00
CA PHE A 1154 -2.33 -1.32 24.39
C PHE A 1154 -1.78 -2.45 25.26
N SER A 1155 -2.31 -3.67 25.12
CA SER A 1155 -1.92 -4.82 25.96
C SER A 1155 -0.42 -5.12 25.89
N MET A 1156 0.20 -4.91 24.72
CA MET A 1156 1.64 -5.09 24.52
C MET A 1156 2.49 -4.13 25.38
N LEU A 1157 2.01 -2.92 25.66
CA LEU A 1157 2.75 -1.96 26.46
C LEU A 1157 2.90 -2.43 27.91
N TRP A 1158 1.89 -3.06 28.49
CA TRP A 1158 2.02 -3.65 29.83
C TRP A 1158 3.06 -4.76 29.90
N GLN A 1159 3.38 -5.41 28.77
CA GLN A 1159 4.40 -6.45 28.72
C GLN A 1159 5.82 -5.86 28.60
N THR A 1160 5.96 -4.74 27.89
CA THR A 1160 7.27 -4.15 27.59
C THR A 1160 7.65 -3.01 28.55
N HIS A 1161 6.67 -2.20 28.98
CA HIS A 1161 6.84 -1.02 29.82
C HIS A 1161 5.65 -0.87 30.82
N PRO A 1162 5.52 -1.75 31.83
CA PRO A 1162 4.35 -1.82 32.70
C PRO A 1162 4.04 -0.52 33.47
N GLU A 1163 5.06 0.17 33.97
CA GLU A 1163 4.88 1.43 34.71
C GLU A 1163 4.37 2.56 33.80
N ALA A 1164 4.91 2.65 32.57
CA ALA A 1164 4.46 3.62 31.58
C ALA A 1164 3.01 3.32 31.15
N ALA A 1165 2.65 2.05 30.99
CA ALA A 1165 1.29 1.63 30.64
C ALA A 1165 0.25 2.08 31.66
N GLU A 1166 0.50 1.89 32.96
CA GLU A 1166 -0.42 2.34 34.03
C GLU A 1166 -0.51 3.87 34.08
N ARG A 1167 0.63 4.57 34.01
CA ARG A 1167 0.65 6.05 33.98
C ARG A 1167 -0.12 6.62 32.79
N PHE A 1168 0.08 6.07 31.59
CA PHE A 1168 -0.65 6.52 30.40
C PHE A 1168 -2.14 6.19 30.48
N LEU A 1169 -2.52 5.07 31.07
CA LEU A 1169 -3.93 4.74 31.27
C LEU A 1169 -4.61 5.73 32.22
N GLU A 1170 -3.99 6.06 33.35
CA GLU A 1170 -4.54 7.06 34.29
C GLU A 1170 -4.75 8.41 33.60
N GLN A 1171 -3.74 8.87 32.85
CA GLN A 1171 -3.84 10.10 32.06
C GLN A 1171 -4.93 10.02 30.99
N ALA A 1172 -4.98 8.94 30.21
CA ALA A 1172 -5.96 8.76 29.15
C ALA A 1172 -7.40 8.70 29.70
N GLN A 1173 -7.61 8.07 30.86
CA GLN A 1173 -8.89 8.05 31.54
C GLN A 1173 -9.35 9.47 31.92
N GLN A 1174 -8.43 10.33 32.38
CA GLN A 1174 -8.73 11.72 32.69
C GLN A 1174 -9.00 12.55 31.42
N ASP A 1175 -8.19 12.37 30.38
CA ASP A 1175 -8.34 13.07 29.10
C ASP A 1175 -9.70 12.77 28.45
N VAL A 1176 -10.13 11.51 28.47
CA VAL A 1176 -11.43 11.08 27.96
C VAL A 1176 -12.59 11.74 28.73
N LYS A 1177 -12.51 11.78 30.06
CA LYS A 1177 -13.52 12.46 30.91
C LYS A 1177 -13.56 13.96 30.61
N ASN A 1178 -12.40 14.61 30.54
CA ASN A 1178 -12.28 16.04 30.26
C ASN A 1178 -12.85 16.38 28.88
N ARG A 1179 -12.52 15.60 27.85
CA ARG A 1179 -13.03 15.80 26.48
C ARG A 1179 -14.54 15.66 26.41
N TYR A 1180 -15.11 14.63 27.05
CA TYR A 1180 -16.57 14.46 27.10
C TYR A 1180 -17.24 15.65 27.80
N ARG A 1181 -16.74 16.05 28.98
CA ARG A 1181 -17.26 17.21 29.73
C ARG A 1181 -17.23 18.49 28.91
N TYR A 1182 -16.13 18.72 28.18
CA TYR A 1182 -16.00 19.88 27.31
C TYR A 1182 -17.05 19.89 26.19
N TYR A 1183 -17.25 18.77 25.49
CA TYR A 1183 -18.30 18.67 24.47
C TYR A 1183 -19.71 18.78 25.03
N LYS A 1184 -19.95 18.27 26.24
CA LYS A 1184 -21.22 18.44 26.95
C LYS A 1184 -21.49 19.90 27.25
N GLN A 1185 -20.51 20.62 27.82
CA GLN A 1185 -20.61 22.07 28.04
C GLN A 1185 -20.95 22.79 26.75
N LEU A 1186 -20.23 22.51 25.65
CA LEU A 1186 -20.54 23.10 24.33
C LEU A 1186 -21.99 22.88 23.88
N SER A 1187 -22.56 21.70 24.15
CA SER A 1187 -23.95 21.38 23.78
C SER A 1187 -25.02 22.01 24.70
N GLU A 1188 -24.63 22.48 25.88
CA GLU A 1188 -25.53 23.07 26.88
C GLU A 1188 -25.47 24.61 26.90
N LEU A 1189 -24.50 25.22 26.21
CA LEU A 1189 -24.36 26.67 26.13
C LEU A 1189 -25.53 27.34 25.40
N GLU A 1190 -25.91 28.53 25.88
CA GLU A 1190 -26.76 29.44 25.13
C GLU A 1190 -25.97 30.07 23.98
N TRP A 1191 -26.52 30.03 22.77
CA TRP A 1191 -25.85 30.53 21.57
C TRP A 1191 -26.45 31.89 21.17
N THR A 1192 -25.65 32.94 21.24
CA THR A 1192 -25.98 34.30 20.77
C THR A 1192 -25.19 34.62 19.50
N GLU A 1193 -25.59 35.63 18.71
CA GLU A 1193 -24.88 36.02 17.48
C GLU A 1193 -23.38 36.36 17.69
N SER A 1194 -22.97 36.69 18.92
CA SER A 1194 -21.57 36.96 19.30
C SER A 1194 -20.80 35.75 19.85
N THR A 1195 -21.41 34.58 20.00
CA THR A 1195 -20.78 33.40 20.61
C THR A 1195 -19.96 32.62 19.57
N SER A 1196 -18.63 32.55 19.74
CA SER A 1196 -17.74 31.66 18.94
C SER A 1196 -17.17 30.52 19.79
N VAL A 1197 -16.83 29.38 19.17
CA VAL A 1197 -16.21 28.24 19.87
C VAL A 1197 -14.90 28.65 20.54
N SER A 1198 -14.09 29.49 19.89
CA SER A 1198 -12.86 30.06 20.45
C SER A 1198 -13.11 30.97 21.67
N ALA A 1199 -14.10 31.86 21.61
CA ALA A 1199 -14.46 32.73 22.74
C ALA A 1199 -14.95 31.90 23.94
N VAL A 1200 -15.76 30.89 23.68
CA VAL A 1200 -16.24 29.93 24.68
C VAL A 1200 -15.08 29.13 25.28
N LYS A 1201 -14.15 28.62 24.46
CA LYS A 1201 -12.98 27.88 24.92
C LYS A 1201 -12.09 28.72 25.83
N ALA A 1202 -11.92 30.01 25.50
CA ALA A 1202 -11.18 30.95 26.34
C ALA A 1202 -11.88 31.17 27.69
N GLN A 1203 -13.20 31.38 27.67
CA GLN A 1203 -14.02 31.56 28.87
C GLN A 1203 -13.99 30.32 29.78
N LEU A 1204 -14.23 29.12 29.23
CA LEU A 1204 -14.19 27.86 29.97
C LEU A 1204 -12.80 27.56 30.57
N LYS A 1205 -11.71 27.94 29.89
CA LYS A 1205 -10.36 27.85 30.45
C LYS A 1205 -10.14 28.81 31.62
N MET A 1206 -10.67 30.04 31.54
CA MET A 1206 -10.57 31.02 32.63
C MET A 1206 -11.41 30.59 33.85
N ASP A 1207 -12.56 29.96 33.62
CA ASP A 1207 -13.42 29.48 34.70
C ASP A 1207 -12.85 28.22 35.36
N SER A 1208 -12.22 27.31 34.60
CA SER A 1208 -11.56 26.13 35.17
C SER A 1208 -10.28 26.45 35.95
N THR A 1209 -9.55 27.53 35.60
CA THR A 1209 -8.40 28.00 36.38
C THR A 1209 -8.82 28.65 37.70
N LYS A 1210 -9.99 29.30 37.75
CA LYS A 1210 -10.56 29.86 38.99
C LYS A 1210 -11.04 28.80 39.98
N GLU A 1211 -11.45 27.61 39.52
CA GLU A 1211 -11.80 26.49 40.39
C GLU A 1211 -10.56 25.79 41.00
N THR A 1212 -9.40 25.83 40.33
CA THR A 1212 -8.15 25.25 40.87
C THR A 1212 -7.41 26.17 41.85
N ASP A 1213 -7.59 27.48 41.79
CA ASP A 1213 -6.97 28.43 42.74
C ASP A 1213 -7.75 28.60 44.06
N ASN A 1214 -8.97 28.03 44.15
CA ASN A 1214 -9.80 28.03 45.36
C ASN A 1214 -9.94 26.64 46.02
N GLY A 1215 -9.07 25.69 45.67
CA GLY A 1215 -9.04 24.32 46.20
C GLY A 1215 -7.94 24.08 47.22
#